data_AF-H0A2L1-F1
#
_entry.id   AF-H0A2L1-F1
#
_cell.length_a   1.000
_cell.length_b   1.000
_cell.length_c   1.000
_cell.angle_alpha   90.00
_cell.angle_beta   90.00
_cell.angle_gamma   90.00
#
_symmetry.space_group_name_H-M   'P 1'
#
loop_
_entity.id
_entity.type
_entity.pdbx_description
1 polymer ?
#
loop_
_entity_poly.entity_id
_entity_poly.type
_entity_poly.pdbx_seq_one_letter_code
_entity_poly.pdbx_strand_id
1 'polypeptide(L)'
;MNVPSLLLLASPDDAQVRALAASLSDRWAVTICVPRALEQFAGPAEAVRELRRRAEASALVLYLSSDGAQALAGLEGLAEVYAPAEFSLCRLSPEERTEPEAWEAVWRRERDLARRARFLVVADEEKALKARLLYGVPEQRIRRPGALEAVLSEALAAPDAPQEPTPRFTLALNDYLVGGMPSGGAVRVCQGLEALGEDTLLLSAGIRGAAEMVAPHVLQLSVPKGRGQKALEADFRALAGSGLEDIMTLLHAPAHPVLTAVAADLAQRARVAVFEHCYMASLLDVMREAAPALPIVYDAHNVESLLKRELLAGHPAEAVLCPVVEEVERRLVDAAGLVLCCSEADAAAFRPQARKVVMMPHGIALVPPAASPEAEGPVRVGFLGSSHPPNVAAAQFILERLAPLFPQVVFEVVGSVCGKLTGAPANVELRGILPEAAKNAALSGWTVALNPVESGSGASLKLADYLAQGLPTLNTPHAARGFERVAAGAGLVVPLDAFPQALERLLAEPGEAERLRNAARQAAEAQSWPAMAAEARKAIDALVGDYRPEVPPALLAIGESAAWKGRLDPRFRRIDMVPERDGPDWPNFVDKVLAEPRWAAAPWDGAPARARAWLQARPEAWRAEQAGCAAYGIEAGGERLHPQFGLLVGAGIERIALEWRARKPIQLMLRYGKPGGAPALLFDQRVEGDVRLVLPLQAEGQPLTAGRRGAGG
;
A
#
# COMPACT_ATOMS: atom_id res chain seq x y z
N MET A 1 40.03 10.07 -26.33
CA MET A 1 39.09 10.30 -25.22
C MET A 1 38.82 8.94 -24.60
N ASN A 2 38.94 8.78 -23.27
CA ASN A 2 38.59 7.52 -22.62
C ASN A 2 37.08 7.34 -22.72
N VAL A 3 36.65 6.33 -23.49
CA VAL A 3 35.24 5.93 -23.58
C VAL A 3 34.86 5.28 -22.24
N PRO A 4 33.82 5.76 -21.53
CA PRO A 4 33.42 5.19 -20.24
C PRO A 4 32.90 3.75 -20.42
N SER A 5 33.22 2.88 -19.46
CA SER A 5 32.73 1.49 -19.44
C SER A 5 31.31 1.39 -18.87
N LEU A 6 30.46 0.61 -19.53
CA LEU A 6 29.07 0.37 -19.13
C LEU A 6 28.85 -1.14 -18.91
N LEU A 7 28.50 -1.55 -17.70
CA LEU A 7 28.01 -2.91 -17.46
C LEU A 7 26.49 -2.94 -17.66
N LEU A 8 26.02 -3.70 -18.63
CA LEU A 8 24.61 -3.89 -18.89
C LEU A 8 24.16 -5.24 -18.34
N LEU A 9 23.24 -5.22 -17.37
CA LEU A 9 22.64 -6.40 -16.74
C LEU A 9 21.23 -6.64 -17.28
N ALA A 10 21.01 -7.82 -17.87
CA ALA A 10 19.75 -8.15 -18.53
C ALA A 10 19.25 -9.56 -18.22
N SER A 11 17.92 -9.73 -18.33
CA SER A 11 17.21 -11.01 -18.37
C SER A 11 17.50 -11.75 -19.71
N PRO A 12 17.41 -13.10 -19.79
CA PRO A 12 18.07 -13.89 -20.84
C PRO A 12 17.43 -13.89 -22.26
N ASP A 13 16.95 -12.76 -22.79
CA ASP A 13 16.47 -12.67 -24.18
C ASP A 13 17.31 -11.69 -25.05
N ASP A 14 17.82 -12.20 -26.17
CA ASP A 14 19.17 -11.85 -26.67
C ASP A 14 19.22 -11.17 -28.06
N ALA A 15 18.20 -10.37 -28.41
CA ALA A 15 18.22 -9.52 -29.62
C ALA A 15 18.05 -8.03 -29.29
N GLN A 16 17.06 -7.68 -28.45
CA GLN A 16 16.81 -6.30 -28.03
C GLN A 16 17.95 -5.76 -27.17
N VAL A 17 18.50 -6.59 -26.29
CA VAL A 17 19.66 -6.24 -25.45
C VAL A 17 20.89 -5.96 -26.31
N ARG A 18 21.14 -6.79 -27.33
CA ARG A 18 22.26 -6.59 -28.28
C ARG A 18 22.05 -5.34 -29.14
N ALA A 19 20.84 -5.09 -29.60
CA ALA A 19 20.50 -3.88 -30.34
C ALA A 19 20.71 -2.61 -29.49
N LEU A 20 20.32 -2.65 -28.21
CA LEU A 20 20.57 -1.56 -27.26
C LEU A 20 22.06 -1.39 -26.97
N ALA A 21 22.79 -2.48 -26.76
CA ALA A 21 24.25 -2.39 -26.56
C ALA A 21 24.93 -1.79 -27.79
N ALA A 22 24.53 -2.21 -28.99
CA ALA A 22 25.04 -1.67 -30.26
C ALA A 22 24.75 -0.17 -30.40
N SER A 23 23.54 0.29 -30.05
CA SER A 23 23.19 1.72 -30.12
C SER A 23 23.94 2.58 -29.10
N LEU A 24 24.45 2.00 -28.02
CA LEU A 24 25.26 2.70 -27.01
C LEU A 24 26.78 2.62 -27.29
N SER A 25 27.22 1.74 -28.18
CA SER A 25 28.65 1.42 -28.40
C SER A 25 29.46 2.57 -29.00
N ASP A 26 28.80 3.54 -29.63
CA ASP A 26 29.46 4.75 -30.16
C ASP A 26 30.01 5.67 -29.05
N ARG A 27 29.46 5.57 -27.82
CA ARG A 27 29.81 6.44 -26.69
C ARG A 27 30.20 5.69 -25.42
N TRP A 28 29.99 4.37 -25.37
CA TRP A 28 30.24 3.54 -24.20
C TRP A 28 30.96 2.25 -24.59
N ALA A 29 31.90 1.81 -23.74
CA ALA A 29 32.46 0.47 -23.81
C ALA A 29 31.52 -0.50 -23.09
N VAL A 30 30.56 -1.05 -23.82
CA VAL A 30 29.46 -1.86 -23.25
C VAL A 30 29.88 -3.31 -23.02
N THR A 31 29.74 -3.79 -21.79
CA THR A 31 29.85 -5.20 -21.43
C THR A 31 28.46 -5.72 -21.06
N ILE A 32 27.96 -6.71 -21.80
CA ILE A 32 26.69 -7.37 -21.46
C ILE A 32 26.98 -8.50 -20.47
N CYS A 33 26.19 -8.57 -19.41
CA CYS A 33 26.20 -9.68 -18.46
C CYS A 33 24.79 -10.19 -18.21
N VAL A 34 24.59 -11.49 -18.45
CA VAL A 34 23.32 -12.18 -18.20
C VAL A 34 23.51 -13.03 -16.94
N PRO A 35 22.73 -12.85 -15.88
CA PRO A 35 22.91 -13.58 -14.62
C PRO A 35 22.94 -15.11 -14.79
N ARG A 36 22.08 -15.67 -15.65
CA ARG A 36 22.11 -17.12 -15.97
C ARG A 36 23.39 -17.57 -16.69
N ALA A 37 24.01 -16.71 -17.50
CA ALA A 37 25.28 -17.04 -18.14
C ALA A 37 26.42 -17.13 -17.10
N LEU A 38 26.27 -16.51 -15.93
CA LEU A 38 27.21 -16.65 -14.83
C LEU A 38 27.09 -18.01 -14.10
N GLU A 39 26.02 -18.78 -14.32
CA GLU A 39 25.91 -20.15 -13.78
C GLU A 39 26.92 -21.11 -14.43
N GLN A 40 27.58 -20.70 -15.53
CA GLN A 40 28.65 -21.46 -16.19
C GLN A 40 30.01 -21.40 -15.46
N PHE A 41 30.17 -20.51 -14.47
CA PHE A 41 31.33 -20.50 -13.58
C PHE A 41 31.20 -21.64 -12.54
N ALA A 42 32.29 -22.10 -11.91
CA ALA A 42 32.34 -23.34 -11.12
C ALA A 42 31.55 -23.32 -9.79
N GLY A 43 30.61 -22.36 -9.63
CA GLY A 43 29.58 -22.32 -8.59
C GLY A 43 28.97 -20.91 -8.40
N PRO A 44 27.82 -20.79 -7.69
CA PRO A 44 27.12 -19.50 -7.46
C PRO A 44 27.99 -18.42 -6.79
N ALA A 45 28.91 -18.81 -5.91
CA ALA A 45 29.81 -17.86 -5.26
C ALA A 45 30.83 -17.24 -6.23
N GLU A 46 31.28 -18.01 -7.23
CA GLU A 46 32.22 -17.54 -8.24
C GLU A 46 31.54 -16.63 -9.26
N ALA A 47 30.31 -16.99 -9.66
CA ALA A 47 29.42 -16.15 -10.46
C ALA A 47 29.24 -14.75 -9.84
N VAL A 48 28.97 -14.69 -8.53
CA VAL A 48 28.83 -13.42 -7.79
C VAL A 48 30.15 -12.65 -7.75
N ARG A 49 31.30 -13.32 -7.51
CA ARG A 49 32.62 -12.66 -7.51
C ARG A 49 32.97 -12.05 -8.86
N GLU A 50 32.71 -12.77 -9.95
CA GLU A 50 32.93 -12.29 -11.31
C GLU A 50 32.05 -11.07 -11.62
N LEU A 51 30.77 -11.13 -11.26
CA LEU A 51 29.84 -10.01 -11.47
C LEU A 51 30.26 -8.76 -10.69
N ARG A 52 30.67 -8.91 -9.43
CA ARG A 52 31.19 -7.80 -8.61
C ARG A 52 32.43 -7.17 -9.25
N ARG A 53 33.39 -7.98 -9.69
CA ARG A 53 34.61 -7.51 -10.36
C ARG A 53 34.31 -6.69 -11.62
N ARG A 54 33.34 -7.15 -12.43
CA ARG A 54 32.91 -6.43 -13.64
C ARG A 54 32.22 -5.11 -13.30
N ALA A 55 31.40 -5.09 -12.25
CA ALA A 55 30.72 -3.88 -11.81
C ALA A 55 31.72 -2.83 -11.30
N GLU A 56 32.70 -3.23 -10.49
CA GLU A 56 33.77 -2.35 -9.97
C GLU A 56 34.67 -1.79 -11.08
N ALA A 57 34.86 -2.55 -12.17
CA ALA A 57 35.61 -2.10 -13.35
C ALA A 57 34.80 -1.20 -14.30
N SER A 58 33.51 -1.00 -14.03
CA SER A 58 32.60 -0.26 -14.90
C SER A 58 32.34 1.15 -14.36
N ALA A 59 32.31 2.14 -15.24
CA ALA A 59 31.98 3.52 -14.86
C ALA A 59 30.49 3.68 -14.50
N LEU A 60 29.62 2.85 -15.08
CA LEU A 60 28.18 2.83 -14.84
C LEU A 60 27.64 1.39 -14.95
N VAL A 61 26.63 1.06 -14.14
CA VAL A 61 25.89 -0.20 -14.22
C VAL A 61 24.44 0.10 -14.62
N LEU A 62 24.00 -0.47 -15.74
CA LEU A 62 22.63 -0.38 -16.26
C LEU A 62 21.89 -1.69 -16.03
N TYR A 63 20.82 -1.64 -15.25
CA TYR A 63 19.93 -2.77 -15.00
C TYR A 63 18.71 -2.71 -15.91
N LEU A 64 18.43 -3.76 -16.68
CA LEU A 64 17.17 -3.92 -17.44
C LEU A 64 16.16 -4.82 -16.69
N SER A 65 16.61 -5.50 -15.65
CA SER A 65 15.78 -6.20 -14.66
C SER A 65 16.42 -6.11 -13.28
N SER A 66 15.66 -6.46 -12.24
CA SER A 66 16.20 -6.60 -10.88
C SER A 66 17.09 -7.85 -10.70
N ASP A 67 17.31 -8.65 -11.74
CA ASP A 67 18.07 -9.90 -11.63
C ASP A 67 19.57 -9.60 -11.49
N GLY A 68 20.24 -10.33 -10.60
CA GLY A 68 21.64 -10.05 -10.23
C GLY A 68 21.82 -8.80 -9.35
N ALA A 69 20.78 -8.00 -9.11
CA ALA A 69 20.87 -6.80 -8.28
C ALA A 69 21.30 -7.08 -6.83
N GLN A 70 20.91 -8.24 -6.27
CA GLN A 70 21.32 -8.68 -4.94
C GLN A 70 22.82 -9.04 -4.89
N ALA A 71 23.38 -9.57 -5.98
CA ALA A 71 24.80 -9.90 -6.04
C ALA A 71 25.69 -8.66 -5.91
N LEU A 72 25.20 -7.51 -6.38
CA LEU A 72 25.86 -6.21 -6.31
C LEU A 72 25.45 -5.37 -5.09
N ALA A 73 24.49 -5.84 -4.29
CA ALA A 73 24.06 -5.14 -3.09
C ALA A 73 25.23 -4.95 -2.10
N GLY A 74 25.31 -3.75 -1.52
CA GLY A 74 26.33 -3.36 -0.56
C GLY A 74 27.71 -3.02 -1.15
N LEU A 75 27.86 -2.93 -2.47
CA LEU A 75 29.02 -2.27 -3.08
C LEU A 75 28.84 -0.75 -3.02
N GLU A 76 29.91 -0.03 -2.67
CA GLU A 76 29.90 1.43 -2.55
C GLU A 76 30.39 2.10 -3.85
N GLY A 77 29.92 3.33 -4.10
CA GLY A 77 30.38 4.15 -5.22
C GLY A 77 29.95 3.69 -6.61
N LEU A 78 29.11 2.65 -6.71
CA LEU A 78 28.54 2.24 -8.00
C LEU A 78 27.54 3.29 -8.49
N ALA A 79 27.78 3.78 -9.70
CA ALA A 79 26.79 4.56 -10.43
C ALA A 79 25.81 3.59 -11.09
N GLU A 80 24.61 3.46 -10.51
CA GLU A 80 23.59 2.51 -10.97
C GLU A 80 22.43 3.25 -11.65
N VAL A 81 21.95 2.74 -12.80
CA VAL A 81 20.72 3.15 -13.47
C VAL A 81 19.82 1.94 -13.62
N TYR A 82 18.55 2.07 -13.23
CA TYR A 82 17.57 1.01 -13.43
C TYR A 82 16.59 1.40 -14.54
N ALA A 83 16.50 0.61 -15.62
CA ALA A 83 15.69 0.89 -16.80
C ALA A 83 14.89 -0.35 -17.20
N PRO A 84 13.94 -0.81 -16.36
CA PRO A 84 13.12 -1.96 -16.71
C PRO A 84 12.14 -1.63 -17.84
N ALA A 85 11.97 -2.55 -18.80
CA ALA A 85 10.84 -2.47 -19.72
C ALA A 85 9.49 -2.63 -18.96
N GLU A 86 9.50 -3.55 -17.99
CA GLU A 86 8.41 -3.80 -17.04
C GLU A 86 9.02 -4.21 -15.69
N PHE A 87 8.41 -3.81 -14.59
CA PHE A 87 8.88 -4.18 -13.26
C PHE A 87 8.92 -5.71 -13.11
N SER A 88 9.99 -6.25 -12.53
CA SER A 88 10.17 -7.66 -12.23
C SER A 88 9.01 -8.25 -11.44
N LEU A 89 8.43 -7.50 -10.49
CA LEU A 89 7.25 -7.94 -9.76
C LEU A 89 6.06 -8.25 -10.70
N CYS A 90 5.94 -7.49 -11.78
CA CYS A 90 4.90 -7.65 -12.81
C CYS A 90 5.25 -8.73 -13.85
N ARG A 91 6.47 -9.29 -13.82
CA ARG A 91 6.95 -10.34 -14.74
C ARG A 91 6.98 -11.74 -14.12
N LEU A 92 6.63 -11.86 -12.84
CA LEU A 92 6.48 -13.15 -12.15
C LEU A 92 5.55 -14.11 -12.90
N SER A 93 5.89 -15.39 -12.90
CA SER A 93 5.04 -16.46 -13.45
C SER A 93 3.72 -16.57 -12.68
N PRO A 94 2.66 -17.18 -13.26
CA PRO A 94 1.41 -17.41 -12.54
C PRO A 94 1.59 -18.14 -11.20
N GLU A 95 2.50 -19.10 -11.15
CA GLU A 95 2.84 -19.89 -9.95
C GLU A 95 3.54 -19.02 -8.92
N GLU A 96 4.57 -18.27 -9.31
CA GLU A 96 5.33 -17.38 -8.42
C GLU A 96 4.45 -16.29 -7.82
N ARG A 97 3.47 -15.79 -8.58
CA ARG A 97 2.48 -14.83 -8.06
C ARG A 97 1.62 -15.43 -6.97
N THR A 98 1.46 -16.75 -6.89
CA THR A 98 0.64 -17.38 -5.84
C THR A 98 1.42 -17.76 -4.59
N GLU A 99 2.76 -17.69 -4.64
CA GLU A 99 3.66 -18.07 -3.55
C GLU A 99 4.22 -16.80 -2.87
N PRO A 100 3.82 -16.50 -1.61
CA PRO A 100 4.21 -15.26 -0.95
C PRO A 100 5.70 -15.02 -0.85
N GLU A 101 6.49 -16.06 -0.56
CA GLU A 101 7.94 -15.95 -0.39
C GLU A 101 8.65 -15.61 -1.71
N ALA A 102 8.21 -16.22 -2.83
CA ALA A 102 8.74 -15.90 -4.16
C ALA A 102 8.39 -14.47 -4.57
N TRP A 103 7.15 -14.05 -4.30
CA TRP A 103 6.70 -12.70 -4.55
C TRP A 103 7.49 -11.66 -3.72
N GLU A 104 7.69 -11.92 -2.43
CA GLU A 104 8.43 -11.05 -1.53
C GLU A 104 9.89 -10.88 -1.96
N ALA A 105 10.56 -11.98 -2.32
CA ALA A 105 11.95 -11.96 -2.75
C ALA A 105 12.16 -11.04 -3.95
N VAL A 106 11.24 -11.08 -4.93
CA VAL A 106 11.29 -10.19 -6.09
C VAL A 106 10.96 -8.75 -5.71
N TRP A 107 9.93 -8.52 -4.90
CA TRP A 107 9.56 -7.19 -4.42
C TRP A 107 10.71 -6.50 -3.67
N ARG A 108 11.32 -7.17 -2.68
CA ARG A 108 12.45 -6.61 -1.90
C ARG A 108 13.62 -6.26 -2.81
N ARG A 109 14.04 -7.21 -3.65
CA ARG A 109 15.17 -7.04 -4.58
C ARG A 109 14.97 -5.87 -5.52
N GLU A 110 13.76 -5.73 -6.08
CA GLU A 110 13.42 -4.64 -6.99
C GLU A 110 13.31 -3.30 -6.26
N ARG A 111 12.67 -3.27 -5.08
CA ARG A 111 12.59 -2.09 -4.22
C ARG A 111 13.98 -1.56 -3.86
N ASP A 112 14.88 -2.44 -3.44
CA ASP A 112 16.22 -2.06 -3.00
C ASP A 112 17.07 -1.54 -4.17
N LEU A 113 16.92 -2.13 -5.36
CA LEU A 113 17.54 -1.61 -6.59
C LEU A 113 16.97 -0.24 -6.97
N ALA A 114 15.65 -0.10 -7.02
CA ALA A 114 14.99 1.14 -7.38
C ALA A 114 15.35 2.28 -6.41
N ARG A 115 15.47 2.00 -5.11
CA ARG A 115 15.85 2.99 -4.09
C ARG A 115 17.29 3.46 -4.19
N ARG A 116 18.24 2.59 -4.57
CA ARG A 116 19.66 2.96 -4.66
C ARG A 116 20.10 3.47 -6.03
N ALA A 117 19.44 3.06 -7.12
CA ALA A 117 19.80 3.48 -8.48
C ALA A 117 19.67 5.00 -8.65
N ARG A 118 20.69 5.69 -9.15
CA ARG A 118 20.68 7.16 -9.31
C ARG A 118 19.43 7.62 -10.06
N PHE A 119 19.14 6.96 -11.17
CA PHE A 119 17.92 7.18 -11.95
C PHE A 119 17.16 5.88 -12.24
N LEU A 120 15.84 6.03 -12.29
CA LEU A 120 14.91 5.02 -12.79
C LEU A 120 14.33 5.48 -14.13
N VAL A 121 14.48 4.67 -15.17
CA VAL A 121 13.95 4.97 -16.51
C VAL A 121 12.69 4.15 -16.74
N VAL A 122 11.57 4.82 -16.98
CA VAL A 122 10.25 4.19 -17.19
C VAL A 122 9.58 4.75 -18.44
N ALA A 123 8.70 3.96 -19.06
CA ALA A 123 8.09 4.30 -20.35
C ALA A 123 6.97 5.36 -20.26
N ASP A 124 6.15 5.29 -19.22
CA ASP A 124 4.88 6.01 -19.12
C ASP A 124 4.63 6.55 -17.68
N GLU A 125 3.59 7.37 -17.53
CA GLU A 125 3.20 7.95 -16.23
C GLU A 125 2.75 6.89 -15.23
N GLU A 126 2.12 5.81 -15.69
CA GLU A 126 1.66 4.73 -14.81
C GLU A 126 2.84 4.05 -14.13
N LYS A 127 3.90 3.74 -14.88
CA LYS A 127 5.14 3.16 -14.35
C LYS A 127 5.89 4.14 -13.46
N ALA A 128 5.84 5.44 -13.76
CA ALA A 128 6.39 6.47 -12.88
C ALA A 128 5.65 6.52 -11.54
N LEU A 129 4.32 6.44 -11.55
CA LEU A 129 3.50 6.36 -10.34
C LEU A 129 3.80 5.08 -9.55
N LYS A 130 3.87 3.92 -10.20
CA LYS A 130 4.26 2.64 -9.56
C LYS A 130 5.62 2.76 -8.88
N ALA A 131 6.62 3.36 -9.53
CA ALA A 131 7.94 3.57 -8.93
C ALA A 131 7.89 4.43 -7.65
N ARG A 132 7.11 5.52 -7.68
CA ARG A 132 6.92 6.41 -6.54
C ARG A 132 6.26 5.68 -5.38
N LEU A 133 5.14 5.01 -5.64
CA LEU A 133 4.31 4.41 -4.59
C LEU A 133 4.92 3.11 -4.04
N LEU A 134 5.24 2.16 -4.92
CA LEU A 134 5.75 0.84 -4.51
C LEU A 134 7.14 0.98 -3.88
N TYR A 135 8.04 1.70 -4.57
CA TYR A 135 9.47 1.67 -4.25
C TYR A 135 9.96 2.95 -3.55
N GLY A 136 9.15 4.00 -3.49
CA GLY A 136 9.54 5.25 -2.83
C GLY A 136 10.56 6.04 -3.63
N VAL A 137 10.57 5.90 -4.96
CA VAL A 137 11.49 6.64 -5.83
C VAL A 137 10.97 8.08 -6.01
N PRO A 138 11.77 9.11 -5.68
CA PRO A 138 11.41 10.51 -5.92
C PRO A 138 11.18 10.79 -7.41
N GLU A 139 10.23 11.67 -7.73
CA GLU A 139 9.89 12.04 -9.11
C GLU A 139 11.11 12.59 -9.88
N GLN A 140 11.99 13.31 -9.18
CA GLN A 140 13.23 13.89 -9.69
C GLN A 140 14.25 12.84 -10.14
N ARG A 141 14.09 11.58 -9.71
CA ARG A 141 14.93 10.45 -10.12
C ARG A 141 14.33 9.63 -11.25
N ILE A 142 13.11 9.94 -11.68
CA ILE A 142 12.42 9.24 -12.76
C ILE A 142 12.74 9.93 -14.10
N ARG A 143 13.06 9.14 -15.12
CA ARG A 143 13.44 9.59 -16.47
C ARG A 143 12.65 8.84 -17.53
N ARG A 144 12.57 9.41 -18.75
CA ARG A 144 11.90 8.80 -19.91
C ARG A 144 12.89 8.12 -20.85
N PRO A 145 12.47 7.08 -21.60
CA PRO A 145 13.39 6.23 -22.37
C PRO A 145 13.94 6.91 -23.62
N GLY A 146 13.18 7.87 -24.20
CA GLY A 146 13.57 8.59 -25.41
C GLY A 146 14.87 9.41 -25.30
N ALA A 147 15.46 9.47 -24.11
CA ALA A 147 16.72 10.12 -23.81
C ALA A 147 17.71 9.20 -23.07
N LEU A 148 17.61 7.86 -23.20
CA LEU A 148 18.39 6.92 -22.39
C LEU A 148 19.90 7.24 -22.38
N GLU A 149 20.52 7.55 -23.52
CA GLU A 149 21.94 7.92 -23.59
C GLU A 149 22.26 9.20 -22.79
N ALA A 150 21.37 10.20 -22.85
CA ALA A 150 21.50 11.42 -22.04
C ALA A 150 21.32 11.11 -20.55
N VAL A 151 20.41 10.19 -20.19
CA VAL A 151 20.22 9.73 -18.81
C VAL A 151 21.46 9.01 -18.28
N LEU A 152 22.10 8.14 -19.08
CA LEU A 152 23.34 7.46 -18.68
C LEU A 152 24.48 8.46 -18.48
N SER A 153 24.58 9.46 -19.36
CA SER A 153 25.58 10.53 -19.26
C SER A 153 25.34 11.42 -18.04
N GLU A 154 24.08 11.77 -17.76
CA GLU A 154 23.67 12.48 -16.55
C GLU A 154 24.00 11.64 -15.31
N ALA A 155 23.70 10.34 -15.32
CA ALA A 155 23.92 9.44 -14.20
C ALA A 155 25.41 9.34 -13.85
N LEU A 156 26.28 9.31 -14.86
CA LEU A 156 27.73 9.28 -14.69
C LEU A 156 28.27 10.59 -14.10
N ALA A 157 27.73 11.73 -14.52
CA ALA A 157 28.13 13.06 -14.04
C ALA A 157 27.52 13.43 -12.68
N ALA A 158 26.39 12.83 -12.32
CA ALA A 158 25.69 13.10 -11.08
C ALA A 158 26.53 12.66 -9.87
N PRO A 159 26.58 13.46 -8.79
CA PRO A 159 27.08 12.99 -7.51
C PRO A 159 26.19 11.84 -6.99
N ASP A 160 26.66 11.11 -5.98
CA ASP A 160 25.80 10.13 -5.30
C ASP A 160 24.49 10.79 -4.86
N ALA A 161 23.38 10.12 -5.16
CA ALA A 161 22.06 10.71 -5.03
C ALA A 161 21.81 11.10 -3.56
N PRO A 162 21.49 12.37 -3.24
CA PRO A 162 21.00 12.70 -1.91
C PRO A 162 19.74 11.89 -1.62
N GLN A 163 19.57 11.45 -0.37
CA GLN A 163 18.28 10.93 0.10
C GLN A 163 17.27 12.07 0.12
N GLU A 164 16.58 12.26 -0.99
CA GLU A 164 15.42 13.14 -1.09
C GLU A 164 14.23 12.53 -0.35
N PRO A 165 13.32 13.37 0.20
CA PRO A 165 12.18 12.88 0.95
C PRO A 165 11.32 11.98 0.06
N THR A 166 11.06 10.78 0.54
CA THR A 166 10.23 9.80 -0.15
C THR A 166 8.84 10.37 -0.41
N PRO A 167 8.28 10.21 -1.63
CA PRO A 167 6.91 10.62 -1.91
C PRO A 167 5.95 10.03 -0.90
N ARG A 168 5.05 10.88 -0.39
CA ARG A 168 4.03 10.50 0.57
C ARG A 168 2.74 10.19 -0.17
N PHE A 169 2.01 9.23 0.34
CA PHE A 169 0.77 8.74 -0.25
C PHE A 169 -0.21 8.33 0.84
N THR A 170 -1.47 8.16 0.45
CA THR A 170 -2.48 7.51 1.28
C THR A 170 -2.27 5.99 1.21
N LEU A 171 -2.05 5.34 2.34
CA LEU A 171 -2.00 3.88 2.41
C LEU A 171 -3.41 3.37 2.72
N ALA A 172 -4.10 2.78 1.75
CA ALA A 172 -5.38 2.13 1.99
C ALA A 172 -5.17 0.63 2.24
N LEU A 173 -5.98 0.01 3.10
CA LEU A 173 -5.93 -1.42 3.40
C LEU A 173 -7.30 -2.05 3.18
N ASN A 174 -7.36 -3.12 2.38
CA ASN A 174 -8.59 -3.86 2.07
C ASN A 174 -8.31 -5.37 2.03
N ASP A 175 -9.23 -6.20 2.49
CA ASP A 175 -9.01 -7.65 2.63
C ASP A 175 -9.13 -8.44 1.31
N TYR A 176 -9.61 -7.81 0.23
CA TYR A 176 -9.83 -8.46 -1.07
C TYR A 176 -9.41 -7.62 -2.29
N LEU A 177 -9.38 -8.25 -3.47
CA LEU A 177 -9.08 -7.61 -4.76
C LEU A 177 -10.28 -6.85 -5.32
N VAL A 178 -10.13 -5.58 -5.69
CA VAL A 178 -11.25 -4.72 -6.12
C VAL A 178 -11.44 -4.69 -7.64
N GLY A 179 -10.42 -5.04 -8.43
CA GLY A 179 -10.47 -5.00 -9.91
C GLY A 179 -11.13 -6.21 -10.61
N GLY A 180 -11.52 -7.26 -9.89
CA GLY A 180 -11.92 -8.56 -10.48
C GLY A 180 -13.42 -8.80 -10.68
N MET A 181 -14.27 -8.37 -9.73
CA MET A 181 -15.73 -8.42 -9.83
C MET A 181 -16.33 -7.25 -9.05
N PRO A 182 -17.12 -6.36 -9.68
CA PRO A 182 -17.66 -5.19 -9.00
C PRO A 182 -18.74 -5.60 -7.98
N SER A 183 -18.38 -5.60 -6.71
CA SER A 183 -19.31 -5.54 -5.59
C SER A 183 -19.54 -4.10 -5.16
N GLY A 184 -20.58 -3.84 -4.36
CA GLY A 184 -20.80 -2.51 -3.79
C GLY A 184 -19.62 -1.97 -3.00
N GLY A 185 -19.01 -2.84 -2.17
CA GLY A 185 -17.80 -2.50 -1.44
C GLY A 185 -16.63 -2.21 -2.38
N ALA A 186 -16.40 -3.03 -3.42
CA ALA A 186 -15.32 -2.81 -4.39
C ALA A 186 -15.45 -1.47 -5.12
N VAL A 187 -16.68 -1.13 -5.55
CA VAL A 187 -16.97 0.17 -6.19
C VAL A 187 -16.68 1.32 -5.22
N ARG A 188 -17.11 1.20 -3.95
CA ARG A 188 -16.83 2.20 -2.92
C ARG A 188 -15.34 2.37 -2.66
N VAL A 189 -14.57 1.28 -2.50
CA VAL A 189 -13.11 1.37 -2.32
C VAL A 189 -12.48 2.12 -3.49
N CYS A 190 -12.74 1.70 -4.73
CA CYS A 190 -12.11 2.32 -5.90
C CYS A 190 -12.50 3.79 -6.06
N GLN A 191 -13.80 4.08 -6.11
CA GLN A 191 -14.31 5.41 -6.44
C GLN A 191 -14.23 6.36 -5.24
N GLY A 192 -14.34 5.84 -4.02
CA GLY A 192 -14.14 6.59 -2.79
C GLY A 192 -12.71 7.07 -2.64
N LEU A 193 -11.72 6.17 -2.79
CA LEU A 193 -10.30 6.52 -2.75
C LEU A 193 -9.92 7.46 -3.90
N GLU A 194 -10.40 7.22 -5.13
CA GLU A 194 -10.20 8.13 -6.26
C GLU A 194 -10.73 9.53 -5.93
N ALA A 195 -11.92 9.62 -5.33
CA ALA A 195 -12.54 10.89 -4.97
C ALA A 195 -11.84 11.61 -3.81
N LEU A 196 -10.95 10.95 -3.06
CA LEU A 196 -10.06 11.65 -2.14
C LEU A 196 -9.02 12.52 -2.88
N GLY A 197 -8.76 12.23 -4.16
CA GLY A 197 -7.96 13.08 -5.06
C GLY A 197 -6.45 13.01 -4.82
N GLU A 198 -5.97 11.93 -4.20
CA GLU A 198 -4.59 11.79 -3.73
C GLU A 198 -3.99 10.46 -4.19
N ASP A 199 -2.69 10.47 -4.48
CA ASP A 199 -1.96 9.24 -4.80
C ASP A 199 -2.14 8.22 -3.66
N THR A 200 -2.70 7.06 -4.00
CA THR A 200 -3.10 6.03 -3.04
C THR A 200 -2.49 4.70 -3.43
N LEU A 201 -1.88 4.04 -2.44
CA LEU A 201 -1.46 2.65 -2.54
C LEU A 201 -2.41 1.81 -1.71
N LEU A 202 -3.24 1.01 -2.39
CA LEU A 202 -4.20 0.09 -1.80
C LEU A 202 -3.54 -1.28 -1.57
N LEU A 203 -3.17 -1.58 -0.33
CA LEU A 203 -2.64 -2.88 0.06
C LEU A 203 -3.80 -3.88 0.22
N SER A 204 -3.69 -5.04 -0.41
CA SER A 204 -4.73 -6.09 -0.31
C SER A 204 -4.19 -7.49 -0.18
N ALA A 205 -4.95 -8.37 0.48
CA ALA A 205 -4.68 -9.81 0.56
C ALA A 205 -5.39 -10.55 -0.60
N GLY A 206 -4.67 -10.84 -1.67
CA GLY A 206 -5.26 -11.45 -2.87
C GLY A 206 -4.93 -12.93 -3.06
N ILE A 207 -5.60 -13.59 -3.99
CA ILE A 207 -5.26 -14.96 -4.41
C ILE A 207 -3.87 -15.05 -5.08
N ARG A 208 -3.43 -13.93 -5.66
CA ARG A 208 -2.17 -13.78 -6.37
C ARG A 208 -1.57 -12.40 -6.08
N GLY A 209 -0.26 -12.30 -6.16
CA GLY A 209 0.47 -11.06 -6.11
C GLY A 209 0.32 -10.27 -7.40
N ALA A 210 0.07 -8.97 -7.28
CA ALA A 210 -0.16 -8.07 -8.41
C ALA A 210 0.05 -6.61 -8.02
N ALA A 211 0.37 -5.76 -8.99
CA ALA A 211 0.41 -4.31 -8.85
C ALA A 211 -0.36 -3.67 -10.03
N GLU A 212 -1.63 -3.35 -9.80
CA GLU A 212 -2.59 -2.98 -10.85
C GLU A 212 -3.25 -1.63 -10.51
N MET A 213 -3.40 -0.76 -11.51
CA MET A 213 -4.20 0.45 -11.35
C MET A 213 -5.68 0.07 -11.30
N VAL A 214 -6.37 0.45 -10.23
CA VAL A 214 -7.80 0.15 -10.04
C VAL A 214 -8.69 1.38 -10.21
N ALA A 215 -8.08 2.56 -10.09
CA ALA A 215 -8.65 3.86 -10.44
C ALA A 215 -7.51 4.83 -10.79
N PRO A 216 -7.78 5.99 -11.42
CA PRO A 216 -6.82 7.09 -11.49
C PRO A 216 -6.20 7.38 -10.11
N HIS A 217 -4.87 7.44 -10.05
CA HIS A 217 -4.10 7.66 -8.80
C HIS A 217 -4.25 6.57 -7.71
N VAL A 218 -4.98 5.48 -7.95
CA VAL A 218 -5.15 4.37 -7.00
C VAL A 218 -4.49 3.10 -7.53
N LEU A 219 -3.34 2.77 -6.95
CA LEU A 219 -2.58 1.56 -7.26
C LEU A 219 -2.86 0.46 -6.23
N GLN A 220 -3.46 -0.65 -6.66
CA GLN A 220 -3.62 -1.84 -5.82
C GLN A 220 -2.35 -2.69 -5.81
N LEU A 221 -1.75 -2.85 -4.64
CA LEU A 221 -0.70 -3.83 -4.36
C LEU A 221 -1.33 -5.04 -3.66
N SER A 222 -1.51 -6.12 -4.42
CA SER A 222 -1.95 -7.39 -3.87
C SER A 222 -0.77 -8.21 -3.38
N VAL A 223 -0.82 -8.63 -2.12
CA VAL A 223 0.05 -9.65 -1.54
C VAL A 223 -0.70 -10.99 -1.61
N PRO A 224 -0.10 -12.06 -2.15
CA PRO A 224 -0.77 -13.35 -2.21
C PRO A 224 -1.01 -13.91 -0.81
N LYS A 225 -2.20 -14.47 -0.58
CA LYS A 225 -2.56 -15.15 0.68
C LYS A 225 -1.63 -16.34 0.95
N GLY A 226 -1.26 -16.50 2.22
CA GLY A 226 -0.50 -17.65 2.71
C GLY A 226 -1.22 -18.98 2.55
N ARG A 227 -0.45 -20.08 2.49
CA ARG A 227 -1.00 -21.44 2.32
C ARG A 227 -2.00 -21.83 3.41
N GLY A 228 -1.73 -21.46 4.67
CA GLY A 228 -2.63 -21.74 5.80
C GLY A 228 -3.99 -21.05 5.66
N GLN A 229 -4.01 -19.78 5.27
CA GLN A 229 -5.25 -19.04 5.02
C GLN A 229 -6.05 -19.67 3.87
N LYS A 230 -5.38 -20.01 2.76
CA LYS A 230 -6.03 -20.65 1.60
C LYS A 230 -6.68 -21.98 1.96
N ALA A 231 -6.02 -22.80 2.79
CA ALA A 231 -6.55 -24.06 3.26
C ALA A 231 -7.81 -23.86 4.14
N LEU A 232 -7.73 -22.94 5.11
CA LEU A 232 -8.85 -22.66 6.01
C LEU A 232 -10.08 -22.10 5.27
N GLU A 233 -9.87 -21.20 4.31
CA GLU A 233 -10.94 -20.69 3.45
C GLU A 233 -11.61 -21.83 2.64
N ALA A 234 -10.84 -22.80 2.15
CA ALA A 234 -11.39 -23.94 1.42
C ALA A 234 -12.25 -24.84 2.33
N ASP A 235 -11.78 -25.11 3.55
CA ASP A 235 -12.51 -25.90 4.54
C ASP A 235 -13.83 -25.22 4.95
N PHE A 236 -13.82 -23.91 5.21
CA PHE A 236 -15.02 -23.16 5.56
C PHE A 236 -16.03 -23.10 4.40
N ARG A 237 -15.57 -22.88 3.16
CA ARG A 237 -16.48 -22.93 1.99
C ARG A 237 -17.16 -24.29 1.86
N ALA A 238 -16.44 -25.38 2.12
CA ALA A 238 -17.00 -26.73 2.08
C ALA A 238 -18.01 -27.00 3.20
N LEU A 239 -17.79 -26.46 4.39
CA LEU A 239 -18.61 -26.74 5.58
C LEU A 239 -19.82 -25.81 5.75
N ALA A 240 -19.70 -24.54 5.38
CA ALA A 240 -20.65 -23.49 5.79
C ALA A 240 -21.41 -22.83 4.63
N GLY A 241 -21.02 -23.08 3.37
CA GLY A 241 -21.64 -22.48 2.18
C GLY A 241 -21.61 -20.94 2.14
N SER A 242 -20.96 -20.29 3.11
CA SER A 242 -20.83 -18.85 3.26
C SER A 242 -19.36 -18.45 3.15
N GLY A 243 -19.11 -17.36 2.43
CA GLY A 243 -17.79 -16.78 2.31
C GLY A 243 -17.45 -16.00 3.59
N LEU A 244 -16.53 -16.54 4.40
CA LEU A 244 -15.96 -15.89 5.60
C LEU A 244 -14.53 -15.42 5.34
N GLU A 245 -14.16 -15.18 4.08
CA GLU A 245 -12.81 -14.82 3.67
C GLU A 245 -12.31 -13.52 4.32
N ASP A 246 -13.23 -12.61 4.63
CA ASP A 246 -12.93 -11.35 5.33
C ASP A 246 -12.42 -11.62 6.75
N ILE A 247 -13.15 -12.42 7.52
CA ILE A 247 -12.74 -12.86 8.87
C ILE A 247 -11.49 -13.74 8.80
N MET A 248 -11.34 -14.59 7.78
CA MET A 248 -10.11 -15.38 7.62
C MET A 248 -8.90 -14.47 7.37
N THR A 249 -9.06 -13.42 6.57
CA THR A 249 -8.00 -12.43 6.36
C THR A 249 -7.67 -11.71 7.66
N LEU A 250 -8.68 -11.31 8.43
CA LEU A 250 -8.50 -10.71 9.77
C LEU A 250 -7.65 -11.58 10.70
N LEU A 251 -7.96 -12.88 10.77
CA LEU A 251 -7.27 -13.83 11.65
C LEU A 251 -5.84 -14.15 11.21
N HIS A 252 -5.59 -14.20 9.89
CA HIS A 252 -4.30 -14.61 9.35
C HIS A 252 -3.32 -13.46 9.11
N ALA A 253 -3.80 -12.24 8.89
CA ALA A 253 -2.95 -11.11 8.52
C ALA A 253 -1.78 -10.85 9.48
N PRO A 254 -1.93 -10.91 10.83
CA PRO A 254 -0.82 -10.68 11.75
C PRO A 254 0.27 -11.75 11.69
N ALA A 255 -0.09 -12.97 11.30
CA ALA A 255 0.84 -14.09 11.16
C ALA A 255 1.40 -14.21 9.74
N HIS A 256 1.01 -13.33 8.82
CA HIS A 256 1.44 -13.37 7.43
C HIS A 256 2.75 -12.57 7.26
N PRO A 257 3.92 -13.21 7.13
CA PRO A 257 5.22 -12.52 7.18
C PRO A 257 5.39 -11.48 6.07
N VAL A 258 4.96 -11.81 4.85
CA VAL A 258 5.05 -10.87 3.71
C VAL A 258 4.14 -9.67 3.89
N LEU A 259 2.85 -9.90 4.20
CA LEU A 259 1.87 -8.84 4.37
C LEU A 259 2.24 -7.89 5.51
N THR A 260 2.72 -8.42 6.64
CA THR A 260 3.19 -7.61 7.78
C THR A 260 4.44 -6.80 7.43
N ALA A 261 5.42 -7.39 6.75
CA ALA A 261 6.62 -6.68 6.31
C ALA A 261 6.31 -5.55 5.31
N VAL A 262 5.42 -5.81 4.35
CA VAL A 262 4.96 -4.81 3.37
C VAL A 262 4.16 -3.71 4.05
N ALA A 263 3.22 -4.03 4.93
CA ALA A 263 2.45 -3.05 5.70
C ALA A 263 3.35 -2.14 6.54
N ALA A 264 4.37 -2.70 7.20
CA ALA A 264 5.35 -1.94 7.98
C ALA A 264 6.20 -0.99 7.11
N ASP A 265 6.72 -1.43 5.96
CA ASP A 265 7.50 -0.56 5.04
C ASP A 265 6.64 0.58 4.49
N LEU A 266 5.38 0.30 4.13
CA LEU A 266 4.47 1.29 3.59
C LEU A 266 4.03 2.29 4.67
N ALA A 267 3.76 1.84 5.89
CA ALA A 267 3.36 2.69 7.01
C ALA A 267 4.42 3.76 7.34
N GLN A 268 5.71 3.44 7.21
CA GLN A 268 6.81 4.40 7.43
C GLN A 268 6.84 5.55 6.41
N ARG A 269 6.16 5.41 5.27
CA ARG A 269 6.17 6.39 4.17
C ARG A 269 4.81 7.04 3.94
N ALA A 270 3.76 6.44 4.47
CA ALA A 270 2.39 6.91 4.33
C ALA A 270 2.17 8.23 5.08
N ARG A 271 1.37 9.14 4.50
CA ARG A 271 0.90 10.35 5.21
C ARG A 271 -0.26 10.05 6.15
N VAL A 272 -1.05 9.02 5.82
CA VAL A 272 -2.24 8.56 6.51
C VAL A 272 -2.49 7.11 6.09
N ALA A 273 -3.00 6.29 7.01
CA ALA A 273 -3.55 4.98 6.68
C ALA A 273 -5.08 5.02 6.73
N VAL A 274 -5.73 4.47 5.70
CA VAL A 274 -7.18 4.31 5.58
C VAL A 274 -7.48 2.82 5.62
N PHE A 275 -8.25 2.38 6.61
CA PHE A 275 -8.76 1.01 6.66
C PHE A 275 -10.13 0.97 5.99
N GLU A 276 -10.22 0.27 4.86
CA GLU A 276 -11.49 -0.06 4.21
C GLU A 276 -12.08 -1.27 4.93
N HIS A 277 -13.21 -1.08 5.61
CA HIS A 277 -13.73 -2.03 6.61
C HIS A 277 -12.75 -2.31 7.76
N CYS A 278 -13.11 -3.20 8.69
CA CYS A 278 -12.30 -3.51 9.87
C CYS A 278 -11.38 -4.73 9.70
N TYR A 279 -11.49 -5.49 8.60
CA TYR A 279 -10.87 -6.81 8.49
C TYR A 279 -9.34 -6.78 8.35
N MET A 280 -8.76 -5.65 7.94
CA MET A 280 -7.30 -5.46 7.95
C MET A 280 -6.76 -4.80 9.22
N ALA A 281 -7.62 -4.44 10.17
CA ALA A 281 -7.23 -3.75 11.40
C ALA A 281 -6.32 -4.57 12.31
N SER A 282 -6.24 -5.89 12.13
CA SER A 282 -5.26 -6.71 12.85
C SER A 282 -3.80 -6.38 12.49
N LEU A 283 -3.55 -5.64 11.42
CA LEU A 283 -2.23 -5.08 11.07
C LEU A 283 -1.89 -3.78 11.84
N LEU A 284 -2.82 -3.20 12.60
CA LEU A 284 -2.60 -1.94 13.33
C LEU A 284 -1.37 -1.98 14.24
N ASP A 285 -1.16 -3.10 14.94
CA ASP A 285 -0.05 -3.21 15.90
C ASP A 285 1.30 -3.14 15.19
N VAL A 286 1.47 -3.89 14.09
CA VAL A 286 2.67 -3.86 13.23
C VAL A 286 2.88 -2.47 12.63
N MET A 287 1.81 -1.82 12.16
CA MET A 287 1.90 -0.47 11.59
C MET A 287 2.25 0.58 12.64
N ARG A 288 1.72 0.49 13.87
CA ARG A 288 2.04 1.40 14.99
C ARG A 288 3.43 1.16 15.56
N GLU A 289 3.93 -0.07 15.47
CA GLU A 289 5.32 -0.37 15.80
C GLU A 289 6.27 0.34 14.83
N ALA A 290 5.98 0.27 13.53
CA ALA A 290 6.76 0.91 12.48
C ALA A 290 6.59 2.43 12.40
N ALA A 291 5.38 2.95 12.59
CA ALA A 291 5.00 4.36 12.43
C ALA A 291 4.02 4.80 13.54
N PRO A 292 4.53 5.17 14.73
CA PRO A 292 3.71 5.32 15.94
C PRO A 292 2.70 6.46 15.86
N ALA A 293 3.10 7.54 15.20
CA ALA A 293 2.32 8.75 15.03
C ALA A 293 1.48 8.76 13.73
N LEU A 294 1.49 7.66 12.95
CA LEU A 294 0.73 7.59 11.69
C LEU A 294 -0.75 7.91 11.94
N PRO A 295 -1.32 8.92 11.25
CA PRO A 295 -2.74 9.18 11.31
C PRO A 295 -3.54 8.02 10.71
N ILE A 296 -4.60 7.61 11.41
CA ILE A 296 -5.45 6.48 11.02
C ILE A 296 -6.86 6.98 10.74
N VAL A 297 -7.40 6.58 9.59
CA VAL A 297 -8.78 6.77 9.17
C VAL A 297 -9.42 5.38 9.06
N TYR A 298 -10.63 5.24 9.56
CA TYR A 298 -11.45 4.07 9.32
C TYR A 298 -12.58 4.45 8.36
N ASP A 299 -12.57 3.94 7.13
CA ASP A 299 -13.72 4.02 6.22
C ASP A 299 -14.65 2.82 6.48
N ALA A 300 -15.67 3.07 7.29
CA ALA A 300 -16.66 2.08 7.68
C ALA A 300 -17.76 2.00 6.63
N HIS A 301 -17.80 0.91 5.87
CA HIS A 301 -18.84 0.71 4.86
C HIS A 301 -20.15 0.26 5.49
N ASN A 302 -20.06 -0.41 6.64
CA ASN A 302 -21.16 -0.80 7.52
C ASN A 302 -20.69 -0.69 8.97
N VAL A 303 -21.60 -0.94 9.92
CA VAL A 303 -21.22 -1.42 11.25
C VAL A 303 -21.00 -2.93 11.15
N GLU A 304 -19.76 -3.35 10.94
CA GLU A 304 -19.38 -4.72 10.59
C GLU A 304 -19.74 -5.72 11.70
N SER A 305 -19.65 -5.31 12.96
CA SER A 305 -20.10 -6.12 14.10
C SER A 305 -21.60 -6.44 14.08
N LEU A 306 -22.45 -5.46 13.73
CA LEU A 306 -23.89 -5.67 13.60
C LEU A 306 -24.21 -6.51 12.36
N LEU A 307 -23.57 -6.21 11.23
CA LEU A 307 -23.74 -6.95 9.98
C LEU A 307 -23.38 -8.42 10.16
N LYS A 308 -22.25 -8.73 10.79
CA LYS A 308 -21.81 -10.12 11.00
C LYS A 308 -22.69 -10.86 11.98
N ARG A 309 -23.22 -10.20 13.01
CA ARG A 309 -24.21 -10.81 13.91
C ARG A 309 -25.49 -11.19 13.19
N GLU A 310 -25.96 -10.36 12.25
CA GLU A 310 -27.11 -10.68 11.40
C GLU A 310 -26.81 -11.84 10.45
N LEU A 311 -25.69 -11.78 9.72
CA LEU A 311 -25.31 -12.79 8.72
C LEU A 311 -25.01 -14.16 9.32
N LEU A 312 -24.46 -14.20 10.54
CA LEU A 312 -24.13 -15.43 11.24
C LEU A 312 -25.22 -15.90 12.21
N ALA A 313 -26.38 -15.24 12.26
CA ALA A 313 -27.45 -15.63 13.17
C ALA A 313 -27.85 -17.10 12.97
N GLY A 314 -27.68 -17.93 14.00
CA GLY A 314 -27.94 -19.37 13.96
C GLY A 314 -26.86 -20.22 13.28
N HIS A 315 -25.77 -19.60 12.81
CA HIS A 315 -24.62 -20.30 12.25
C HIS A 315 -23.71 -20.86 13.37
N PRO A 316 -23.14 -22.08 13.24
CA PRO A 316 -22.27 -22.66 14.28
C PRO A 316 -21.06 -21.80 14.68
N ALA A 317 -20.62 -20.92 13.78
CA ALA A 317 -19.49 -20.03 14.02
C ALA A 317 -19.87 -18.68 14.67
N GLU A 318 -21.15 -18.38 14.87
CA GLU A 318 -21.64 -17.09 15.40
C GLU A 318 -20.95 -16.71 16.72
N ALA A 319 -20.98 -17.62 17.69
CA ALA A 319 -20.47 -17.41 19.05
C ALA A 319 -18.95 -17.20 19.11
N VAL A 320 -18.22 -17.63 18.07
CA VAL A 320 -16.76 -17.51 18.00
C VAL A 320 -16.35 -16.30 17.17
N LEU A 321 -16.98 -16.09 16.01
CA LEU A 321 -16.53 -15.09 15.04
C LEU A 321 -17.10 -13.70 15.28
N CYS A 322 -18.35 -13.58 15.76
CA CYS A 322 -18.94 -12.24 16.01
C CYS A 322 -18.16 -11.45 17.07
N PRO A 323 -17.76 -12.03 18.22
CA PRO A 323 -16.95 -11.31 19.21
C PRO A 323 -15.58 -10.86 18.66
N VAL A 324 -15.00 -11.62 17.73
CA VAL A 324 -13.73 -11.26 17.09
C VAL A 324 -13.89 -10.02 16.21
N VAL A 325 -14.96 -9.97 15.41
CA VAL A 325 -15.27 -8.80 14.56
C VAL A 325 -15.62 -7.59 15.42
N GLU A 326 -16.42 -7.78 16.46
CA GLU A 326 -16.78 -6.72 17.42
C GLU A 326 -15.54 -6.12 18.09
N GLU A 327 -14.62 -6.95 18.58
CA GLU A 327 -13.39 -6.47 19.21
C GLU A 327 -12.46 -5.77 18.22
N VAL A 328 -12.31 -6.27 16.99
CA VAL A 328 -11.42 -5.62 16.02
C VAL A 328 -11.98 -4.28 15.53
N GLU A 329 -13.28 -4.19 15.27
CA GLU A 329 -13.94 -2.94 14.86
C GLU A 329 -13.84 -1.91 15.99
N ARG A 330 -14.11 -2.33 17.23
CA ARG A 330 -13.97 -1.49 18.43
C ARG A 330 -12.54 -0.95 18.57
N ARG A 331 -11.51 -1.80 18.41
CA ARG A 331 -10.09 -1.38 18.45
C ARG A 331 -9.74 -0.40 17.33
N LEU A 332 -10.26 -0.60 16.12
CA LEU A 332 -10.01 0.30 15.00
C LEU A 332 -10.65 1.66 15.23
N VAL A 333 -11.90 1.71 15.72
CA VAL A 333 -12.59 2.95 16.08
C VAL A 333 -11.81 3.73 17.15
N ASP A 334 -11.29 3.04 18.18
CA ASP A 334 -10.45 3.65 19.23
C ASP A 334 -9.14 4.25 18.68
N ALA A 335 -8.52 3.55 17.72
CA ALA A 335 -7.25 3.92 17.13
C ALA A 335 -7.38 5.02 16.05
N ALA A 336 -8.55 5.15 15.44
CA ALA A 336 -8.82 6.09 14.36
C ALA A 336 -8.92 7.53 14.87
N GLY A 337 -8.25 8.44 14.16
CA GLY A 337 -8.46 9.88 14.33
C GLY A 337 -9.73 10.38 13.65
N LEU A 338 -10.25 9.61 12.68
CA LEU A 338 -11.44 9.90 11.90
C LEU A 338 -12.11 8.60 11.47
N VAL A 339 -13.41 8.50 11.68
CA VAL A 339 -14.27 7.46 11.10
C VAL A 339 -15.11 8.09 9.98
N LEU A 340 -15.05 7.51 8.80
CA LEU A 340 -15.97 7.80 7.70
C LEU A 340 -17.08 6.74 7.71
N CYS A 341 -18.32 7.14 7.44
CA CYS A 341 -19.44 6.19 7.42
C CYS A 341 -20.47 6.51 6.32
N CYS A 342 -21.24 5.50 5.92
CA CYS A 342 -22.15 5.59 4.78
C CYS A 342 -23.47 6.28 5.08
N SER A 343 -23.98 6.15 6.32
CA SER A 343 -25.30 6.64 6.70
C SER A 343 -25.31 7.32 8.06
N GLU A 344 -26.39 8.06 8.34
CA GLU A 344 -26.62 8.67 9.65
C GLU A 344 -26.84 7.61 10.75
N ALA A 345 -27.40 6.45 10.39
CA ALA A 345 -27.56 5.33 11.33
C ALA A 345 -26.20 4.75 11.74
N ASP A 346 -25.28 4.56 10.77
CA ASP A 346 -23.91 4.13 11.06
C ASP A 346 -23.17 5.21 11.86
N ALA A 347 -23.36 6.49 11.50
CA ALA A 347 -22.76 7.60 12.24
C ALA A 347 -23.19 7.59 13.72
N ALA A 348 -24.48 7.38 13.98
CA ALA A 348 -25.01 7.27 15.33
C ALA A 348 -24.42 6.09 16.10
N ALA A 349 -24.11 4.97 15.44
CA ALA A 349 -23.45 3.81 16.06
C ALA A 349 -22.00 4.11 16.47
N PHE A 350 -21.25 4.88 15.67
CA PHE A 350 -19.84 5.17 15.94
C PHE A 350 -19.60 6.39 16.85
N ARG A 351 -20.49 7.40 16.84
CA ARG A 351 -20.34 8.64 17.63
C ARG A 351 -20.06 8.46 19.14
N PRO A 352 -20.60 7.44 19.84
CA PRO A 352 -20.31 7.24 21.26
C PRO A 352 -18.84 6.93 21.56
N GLN A 353 -18.09 6.40 20.59
CA GLN A 353 -16.73 5.91 20.79
C GLN A 353 -15.70 6.64 19.92
N ALA A 354 -16.05 6.96 18.67
CA ALA A 354 -15.16 7.58 17.72
C ALA A 354 -14.77 9.01 18.11
N ARG A 355 -13.50 9.38 17.88
CA ARG A 355 -13.01 10.76 18.11
C ARG A 355 -13.70 11.79 17.21
N LYS A 356 -13.94 11.41 15.95
CA LYS A 356 -14.61 12.21 14.94
C LYS A 356 -15.28 11.27 13.94
N VAL A 357 -16.53 11.58 13.60
CA VAL A 357 -17.30 10.86 12.58
C VAL A 357 -17.68 11.84 11.47
N VAL A 358 -17.45 11.47 10.22
CA VAL A 358 -17.86 12.22 9.04
C VAL A 358 -18.62 11.29 8.12
N MET A 359 -19.78 11.73 7.63
CA MET A 359 -20.49 10.96 6.62
C MET A 359 -19.81 11.11 5.27
N MET A 360 -19.54 9.97 4.63
CA MET A 360 -19.16 9.88 3.23
C MET A 360 -20.05 8.80 2.60
N PRO A 361 -21.29 9.13 2.22
CA PRO A 361 -22.19 8.19 1.57
C PRO A 361 -21.63 7.69 0.23
N HIS A 362 -22.24 6.64 -0.32
CA HIS A 362 -21.87 6.15 -1.64
C HIS A 362 -22.14 7.25 -2.69
N GLY A 363 -21.11 7.63 -3.45
CA GLY A 363 -21.23 8.62 -4.49
C GLY A 363 -21.79 8.05 -5.79
N ILE A 364 -22.15 8.96 -6.70
CA ILE A 364 -22.59 8.64 -8.06
C ILE A 364 -21.44 8.89 -9.02
N ALA A 365 -21.08 7.88 -9.81
CA ALA A 365 -20.16 8.03 -10.93
C ALA A 365 -20.90 8.72 -12.08
N LEU A 366 -20.51 9.96 -12.37
CA LEU A 366 -21.15 10.74 -13.43
C LEU A 366 -20.79 10.13 -14.79
N VAL A 367 -21.80 9.99 -15.65
CA VAL A 367 -21.61 9.61 -17.04
C VAL A 367 -21.90 10.83 -17.93
N PRO A 368 -21.23 10.96 -19.10
CA PRO A 368 -21.61 11.97 -20.07
C PRO A 368 -23.09 11.84 -20.42
N PRO A 369 -23.83 12.95 -20.59
CA PRO A 369 -25.21 12.88 -21.03
C PRO A 369 -25.26 12.12 -22.36
N ALA A 370 -26.05 11.04 -22.41
CA ALA A 370 -26.35 10.41 -23.69
C ALA A 370 -27.01 11.45 -24.61
N ALA A 371 -26.71 11.39 -25.91
CA ALA A 371 -27.55 12.05 -26.89
C ALA A 371 -28.97 11.55 -26.66
N SER A 372 -29.95 12.46 -26.57
CA SER A 372 -31.35 12.07 -26.40
C SER A 372 -31.65 10.98 -27.42
N PRO A 373 -32.15 9.79 -27.01
CA PRO A 373 -32.50 8.77 -27.97
C PRO A 373 -33.44 9.43 -28.98
N GLU A 374 -33.12 9.31 -30.28
CA GLU A 374 -34.09 9.64 -31.31
C GLU A 374 -35.37 8.86 -30.97
N ALA A 375 -36.51 9.55 -30.97
CA ALA A 375 -37.80 9.03 -30.50
C ALA A 375 -38.32 7.83 -31.34
N GLU A 376 -37.51 7.29 -32.24
CA GLU A 376 -37.80 6.19 -33.14
C GLU A 376 -37.45 4.85 -32.47
N GLY A 377 -38.28 4.43 -31.52
CA GLY A 377 -38.16 3.12 -30.88
C GLY A 377 -39.30 2.81 -29.91
N PRO A 378 -39.53 1.52 -29.58
CA PRO A 378 -40.51 1.17 -28.56
C PRO A 378 -40.08 1.71 -27.19
N VAL A 379 -41.05 2.13 -26.37
CA VAL A 379 -40.82 2.53 -24.98
C VAL A 379 -40.15 1.39 -24.22
N ARG A 380 -39.02 1.66 -23.60
CA ARG A 380 -38.26 0.68 -22.80
C ARG A 380 -38.31 1.02 -21.32
N VAL A 381 -38.65 0.06 -20.49
CA VAL A 381 -38.68 0.20 -19.02
C VAL A 381 -37.73 -0.82 -18.41
N GLY A 382 -36.74 -0.36 -17.65
CA GLY A 382 -35.62 -1.21 -17.26
C GLY A 382 -35.50 -1.53 -15.78
N PHE A 383 -34.88 -2.65 -15.46
CA PHE A 383 -34.49 -3.04 -14.10
C PHE A 383 -33.09 -3.66 -14.07
N LEU A 384 -32.19 -3.10 -13.26
CA LEU A 384 -30.91 -3.71 -12.91
C LEU A 384 -31.05 -4.59 -11.67
N GLY A 385 -30.56 -5.84 -11.72
CA GLY A 385 -30.64 -6.74 -10.57
C GLY A 385 -29.56 -7.82 -10.55
N SER A 386 -28.98 -8.05 -9.36
CA SER A 386 -28.15 -9.22 -9.10
C SER A 386 -29.01 -10.45 -8.73
N SER A 387 -28.42 -11.64 -8.68
CA SER A 387 -29.06 -12.88 -8.23
C SER A 387 -29.41 -12.95 -6.73
N HIS A 388 -29.35 -11.83 -6.00
CA HIS A 388 -29.71 -11.76 -4.58
C HIS A 388 -31.24 -11.85 -4.41
N PRO A 389 -31.75 -12.53 -3.35
CA PRO A 389 -33.18 -12.78 -3.20
C PRO A 389 -34.10 -11.55 -3.33
N PRO A 390 -33.78 -10.36 -2.77
CA PRO A 390 -34.64 -9.19 -2.94
C PRO A 390 -34.77 -8.71 -4.40
N ASN A 391 -33.70 -8.84 -5.20
CA ASN A 391 -33.74 -8.50 -6.62
C ASN A 391 -34.50 -9.55 -7.44
N VAL A 392 -34.47 -10.81 -7.03
CA VAL A 392 -35.27 -11.89 -7.65
C VAL A 392 -36.76 -11.61 -7.44
N ALA A 393 -37.17 -11.29 -6.20
CA ALA A 393 -38.56 -10.93 -5.89
C ALA A 393 -39.02 -9.69 -6.69
N ALA A 394 -38.17 -8.66 -6.78
CA ALA A 394 -38.43 -7.47 -7.58
C ALA A 394 -38.60 -7.80 -9.08
N ALA A 395 -37.73 -8.65 -9.64
CA ALA A 395 -37.85 -9.09 -11.02
C ALA A 395 -39.11 -9.94 -11.25
N GLN A 396 -39.45 -10.85 -10.33
CA GLN A 396 -40.70 -11.63 -10.39
C GLN A 396 -41.93 -10.72 -10.38
N PHE A 397 -41.96 -9.69 -9.53
CA PHE A 397 -43.03 -8.68 -9.57
C PHE A 397 -43.14 -8.02 -10.95
N ILE A 398 -42.02 -7.65 -11.57
CA ILE A 398 -42.02 -7.07 -12.92
C ILE A 398 -42.61 -8.05 -13.94
N LEU A 399 -42.13 -9.30 -13.96
CA LEU A 399 -42.52 -10.32 -14.94
C LEU A 399 -43.99 -10.76 -14.77
N GLU A 400 -44.44 -10.96 -13.53
CA GLU A 400 -45.72 -11.61 -13.23
C GLU A 400 -46.87 -10.62 -13.05
N ARG A 401 -46.58 -9.38 -12.62
CA ARG A 401 -47.60 -8.41 -12.21
C ARG A 401 -47.60 -7.13 -13.03
N LEU A 402 -46.43 -6.59 -13.36
CA LEU A 402 -46.33 -5.30 -14.03
C LEU A 402 -46.34 -5.42 -15.55
N ALA A 403 -45.40 -6.19 -16.12
CA ALA A 403 -45.21 -6.30 -17.57
C ALA A 403 -46.47 -6.74 -18.35
N PRO A 404 -47.29 -7.70 -17.87
CA PRO A 404 -48.51 -8.09 -18.56
C PRO A 404 -49.55 -6.98 -18.72
N LEU A 405 -49.49 -5.92 -17.89
CA LEU A 405 -50.41 -4.78 -17.95
C LEU A 405 -50.04 -3.78 -19.06
N PHE A 406 -48.82 -3.87 -19.61
CA PHE A 406 -48.29 -2.92 -20.60
C PHE A 406 -47.71 -3.66 -21.83
N PRO A 407 -48.55 -4.36 -22.63
CA PRO A 407 -48.09 -5.17 -23.77
C PRO A 407 -47.37 -4.36 -24.87
N GLN A 408 -47.56 -3.04 -24.91
CA GLN A 408 -46.91 -2.09 -25.82
C GLN A 408 -45.51 -1.64 -25.37
N VAL A 409 -45.13 -1.93 -24.13
CA VAL A 409 -43.85 -1.53 -23.52
C VAL A 409 -42.91 -2.72 -23.51
N VAL A 410 -41.64 -2.50 -23.88
CA VAL A 410 -40.58 -3.49 -23.73
C VAL A 410 -39.93 -3.34 -22.36
N PHE A 411 -40.09 -4.35 -21.50
CA PHE A 411 -39.39 -4.40 -20.22
C PHE A 411 -38.03 -5.05 -20.40
N GLU A 412 -36.98 -4.46 -19.83
CA GLU A 412 -35.62 -4.97 -19.93
C GLU A 412 -35.07 -5.27 -18.54
N VAL A 413 -34.64 -6.52 -18.32
CA VAL A 413 -33.99 -6.93 -17.08
C VAL A 413 -32.52 -7.22 -17.36
N VAL A 414 -31.64 -6.52 -16.66
CA VAL A 414 -30.18 -6.60 -16.83
C VAL A 414 -29.53 -7.04 -15.52
N GLY A 415 -28.58 -7.97 -15.61
CA GLY A 415 -27.76 -8.46 -14.50
C GLY A 415 -27.95 -9.94 -14.20
N SER A 416 -27.23 -10.42 -13.18
CA SER A 416 -27.19 -11.85 -12.81
C SER A 416 -28.54 -12.39 -12.30
N VAL A 417 -29.50 -11.51 -11.97
CA VAL A 417 -30.89 -11.90 -11.64
C VAL A 417 -31.53 -12.74 -12.75
N CYS A 418 -31.19 -12.48 -14.02
CA CYS A 418 -31.76 -13.19 -15.17
C CYS A 418 -31.56 -14.70 -15.06
N GLY A 419 -30.44 -15.17 -14.50
CA GLY A 419 -30.15 -16.60 -14.32
C GLY A 419 -30.99 -17.28 -13.23
N LYS A 420 -31.79 -16.52 -12.47
CA LYS A 420 -32.71 -17.03 -11.44
C LYS A 420 -34.17 -17.04 -11.87
N LEU A 421 -34.49 -16.48 -13.03
CA LEU A 421 -35.87 -16.36 -13.52
C LEU A 421 -36.20 -17.52 -14.46
N THR A 422 -37.45 -17.99 -14.41
CA THR A 422 -37.94 -19.08 -15.25
C THR A 422 -39.00 -18.57 -16.22
N GLY A 423 -38.62 -18.39 -17.49
CA GLY A 423 -39.50 -17.82 -18.50
C GLY A 423 -39.70 -16.31 -18.36
N ALA A 424 -40.24 -15.68 -19.40
CA ALA A 424 -40.54 -14.26 -19.42
C ALA A 424 -41.75 -14.00 -20.35
N PRO A 425 -42.63 -13.04 -20.04
CA PRO A 425 -43.66 -12.57 -20.97
C PRO A 425 -43.06 -12.10 -22.31
N ALA A 426 -43.87 -12.09 -23.37
CA ALA A 426 -43.42 -11.73 -24.72
C ALA A 426 -42.84 -10.31 -24.81
N ASN A 427 -43.23 -9.42 -23.91
CA ASN A 427 -42.76 -8.04 -23.82
C ASN A 427 -41.65 -7.82 -22.79
N VAL A 428 -40.96 -8.89 -22.36
CA VAL A 428 -39.85 -8.84 -21.40
C VAL A 428 -38.58 -9.42 -22.03
N GLU A 429 -37.50 -8.62 -22.06
CA GLU A 429 -36.16 -9.02 -22.49
C GLU A 429 -35.26 -9.29 -21.26
N LEU A 430 -34.75 -10.52 -21.14
CA LEU A 430 -33.72 -10.88 -20.15
C LEU A 430 -32.34 -10.78 -20.80
N ARG A 431 -31.55 -9.76 -20.42
CA ARG A 431 -30.27 -9.44 -21.09
C ARG A 431 -29.04 -10.10 -20.44
N GLY A 432 -29.20 -10.67 -19.25
CA GLY A 432 -28.09 -11.23 -18.49
C GLY A 432 -27.09 -10.18 -18.02
N ILE A 433 -25.87 -10.61 -17.70
CA ILE A 433 -24.78 -9.72 -17.28
C ILE A 433 -24.19 -9.06 -18.55
N LEU A 434 -24.16 -7.72 -18.56
CA LEU A 434 -23.61 -6.93 -19.65
C LEU A 434 -22.26 -6.32 -19.24
N PRO A 435 -21.27 -6.24 -20.15
CA PRO A 435 -20.09 -5.38 -19.96
C PRO A 435 -20.49 -3.93 -19.73
N GLU A 436 -19.67 -3.15 -19.02
CA GLU A 436 -20.02 -1.79 -18.58
C GLU A 436 -20.47 -0.86 -19.71
N ALA A 437 -19.77 -0.85 -20.84
CA ALA A 437 -20.16 -0.06 -22.01
C ALA A 437 -21.55 -0.46 -22.56
N ALA A 438 -21.85 -1.77 -22.59
CA ALA A 438 -23.16 -2.28 -23.03
C ALA A 438 -24.26 -2.04 -21.98
N LYS A 439 -23.92 -2.10 -20.68
CA LYS A 439 -24.80 -1.70 -19.57
C LYS A 439 -25.20 -0.23 -19.73
N ASN A 440 -24.23 0.65 -19.94
CA ASN A 440 -24.48 2.09 -20.09
C ASN A 440 -25.30 2.39 -21.35
N ALA A 441 -25.05 1.69 -22.46
CA ALA A 441 -25.86 1.80 -23.66
C ALA A 441 -27.32 1.36 -23.41
N ALA A 442 -27.53 0.23 -22.73
CA ALA A 442 -28.87 -0.24 -22.36
C ALA A 442 -29.62 0.80 -21.51
N LEU A 443 -29.00 1.28 -20.44
CA LEU A 443 -29.59 2.28 -19.55
C LEU A 443 -29.93 3.58 -20.29
N SER A 444 -29.08 4.04 -21.20
CA SER A 444 -29.33 5.24 -22.00
C SER A 444 -30.56 5.13 -22.91
N GLY A 445 -30.93 3.90 -23.28
CA GLY A 445 -32.12 3.60 -24.08
C GLY A 445 -33.41 3.46 -23.26
N TRP A 446 -33.36 3.56 -21.93
CA TRP A 446 -34.54 3.40 -21.08
C TRP A 446 -35.35 4.70 -20.95
N THR A 447 -36.67 4.56 -20.99
CA THR A 447 -37.61 5.65 -20.72
C THR A 447 -37.81 5.84 -19.23
N VAL A 448 -37.94 4.75 -18.47
CA VAL A 448 -38.13 4.72 -17.01
C VAL A 448 -37.31 3.58 -16.42
N ALA A 449 -36.67 3.80 -15.28
CA ALA A 449 -35.98 2.76 -14.52
C ALA A 449 -36.81 2.35 -13.28
N LEU A 450 -36.97 1.05 -13.07
CA LEU A 450 -37.72 0.49 -11.96
C LEU A 450 -36.78 0.08 -10.82
N ASN A 451 -37.28 0.20 -9.59
CA ASN A 451 -36.64 -0.33 -8.40
C ASN A 451 -37.73 -0.86 -7.42
N PRO A 452 -38.39 -1.99 -7.73
CA PRO A 452 -39.49 -2.57 -6.95
C PRO A 452 -39.01 -3.40 -5.74
N VAL A 453 -37.86 -3.08 -5.16
CA VAL A 453 -37.26 -3.87 -4.07
C VAL A 453 -37.91 -3.51 -2.72
N GLU A 454 -38.45 -4.47 -1.97
CA GLU A 454 -39.09 -4.25 -0.66
C GLU A 454 -38.29 -4.75 0.55
N SER A 455 -37.15 -5.40 0.31
CA SER A 455 -36.31 -5.98 1.37
C SER A 455 -34.82 -5.91 1.03
N GLY A 456 -33.94 -6.21 1.98
CA GLY A 456 -32.47 -6.14 1.83
C GLY A 456 -31.82 -4.95 2.57
N SER A 457 -30.53 -5.09 2.85
CA SER A 457 -29.67 -4.13 3.57
C SER A 457 -28.90 -3.20 2.62
N GLY A 458 -28.41 -2.08 3.16
CA GLY A 458 -27.62 -1.08 2.42
C GLY A 458 -28.43 -0.17 1.47
N ALA A 459 -27.71 0.72 0.78
CA ALA A 459 -28.27 1.58 -0.28
C ALA A 459 -28.41 0.82 -1.60
N SER A 460 -29.47 1.09 -2.37
CA SER A 460 -29.69 0.44 -3.66
C SER A 460 -28.76 1.04 -4.73
N LEU A 461 -27.59 0.44 -4.94
CA LEU A 461 -26.57 0.97 -5.87
C LEU A 461 -27.06 1.19 -7.30
N LYS A 462 -28.09 0.46 -7.74
CA LYS A 462 -28.75 0.66 -9.03
C LYS A 462 -29.39 2.06 -9.17
N LEU A 463 -29.78 2.72 -8.07
CA LEU A 463 -30.22 4.11 -8.13
C LEU A 463 -29.08 5.04 -8.56
N ALA A 464 -27.83 4.78 -8.16
CA ALA A 464 -26.70 5.58 -8.61
C ALA A 464 -26.56 5.51 -10.14
N ASP A 465 -26.61 4.30 -10.71
CA ASP A 465 -26.57 4.09 -12.16
C ASP A 465 -27.74 4.80 -12.87
N TYR A 466 -28.95 4.77 -12.31
CA TYR A 466 -30.12 5.41 -12.92
C TYR A 466 -30.03 6.93 -12.89
N LEU A 467 -29.62 7.50 -11.74
CA LEU A 467 -29.46 8.93 -11.55
C LEU A 467 -28.33 9.48 -12.41
N ALA A 468 -27.21 8.76 -12.52
CA ALA A 468 -26.10 9.11 -13.41
C ALA A 468 -26.57 9.28 -14.86
N GLN A 469 -27.48 8.42 -15.31
CA GLN A 469 -28.07 8.46 -16.65
C GLN A 469 -29.21 9.48 -16.79
N GLY A 470 -29.59 10.15 -15.70
CA GLY A 470 -30.72 11.06 -15.66
C GLY A 470 -32.05 10.38 -15.94
N LEU A 471 -32.22 9.11 -15.57
CA LEU A 471 -33.45 8.36 -15.82
C LEU A 471 -34.54 8.74 -14.80
N PRO A 472 -35.81 8.90 -15.22
CA PRO A 472 -36.93 8.88 -14.29
C PRO A 472 -36.97 7.53 -13.58
N THR A 473 -37.07 7.53 -12.25
CA THR A 473 -37.07 6.31 -11.46
C THR A 473 -38.41 6.10 -10.77
N LEU A 474 -38.85 4.84 -10.70
CA LEU A 474 -40.01 4.40 -9.93
C LEU A 474 -39.56 3.41 -8.85
N ASN A 475 -39.72 3.79 -7.60
CA ASN A 475 -39.10 3.14 -6.45
C ASN A 475 -40.14 2.79 -5.39
N THR A 476 -39.92 1.70 -4.66
CA THR A 476 -40.60 1.52 -3.37
C THR A 476 -40.01 2.47 -2.33
N PRO A 477 -40.70 2.72 -1.21
CA PRO A 477 -40.12 3.44 -0.07
C PRO A 477 -38.83 2.79 0.45
N HIS A 478 -38.77 1.45 0.46
CA HIS A 478 -37.60 0.69 0.88
C HIS A 478 -36.41 0.91 -0.06
N ALA A 479 -36.67 0.94 -1.36
CA ALA A 479 -35.69 1.03 -2.41
C ALA A 479 -35.01 2.40 -2.53
N ALA A 480 -35.66 3.47 -2.03
CA ALA A 480 -35.16 4.85 -2.08
C ALA A 480 -34.19 5.22 -0.95
N ARG A 481 -33.93 4.32 0.02
CA ARG A 481 -33.00 4.58 1.13
C ARG A 481 -31.57 4.84 0.65
N GLY A 482 -30.88 5.74 1.34
CA GLY A 482 -29.52 6.19 1.01
C GLY A 482 -29.45 7.15 -0.19
N PHE A 483 -30.60 7.52 -0.75
CA PHE A 483 -30.73 8.53 -1.81
C PHE A 483 -31.84 9.52 -1.45
N GLU A 484 -31.62 10.36 -0.45
CA GLU A 484 -32.62 11.29 0.10
C GLU A 484 -33.20 12.21 -0.97
N ARG A 485 -32.42 12.55 -2.01
CA ARG A 485 -32.88 13.37 -3.14
C ARG A 485 -33.93 12.66 -3.99
N VAL A 486 -33.91 11.33 -4.09
CA VAL A 486 -34.96 10.56 -4.77
C VAL A 486 -36.27 10.73 -4.02
N ALA A 487 -36.26 10.58 -2.70
CA ALA A 487 -37.43 10.83 -1.85
C ALA A 487 -37.87 12.31 -1.89
N ALA A 488 -36.94 13.25 -2.07
CA ALA A 488 -37.21 14.68 -2.20
C ALA A 488 -37.65 15.12 -3.62
N GLY A 489 -37.92 14.19 -4.53
CA GLY A 489 -38.52 14.47 -5.84
C GLY A 489 -37.63 14.26 -7.06
N ALA A 490 -36.43 13.68 -6.91
CA ALA A 490 -35.61 13.20 -8.03
C ALA A 490 -36.05 11.83 -8.59
N GLY A 491 -37.05 11.21 -7.96
CA GLY A 491 -37.74 10.02 -8.47
C GLY A 491 -39.14 9.91 -7.89
N LEU A 492 -39.94 8.98 -8.41
CA LEU A 492 -41.22 8.63 -7.80
C LEU A 492 -41.00 7.54 -6.77
N VAL A 493 -41.58 7.73 -5.59
CA VAL A 493 -41.54 6.78 -4.48
C VAL A 493 -42.98 6.42 -4.11
N VAL A 494 -43.39 5.19 -4.41
CA VAL A 494 -44.76 4.69 -4.17
C VAL A 494 -44.72 3.22 -3.72
N PRO A 495 -45.71 2.69 -2.98
CA PRO A 495 -45.76 1.26 -2.67
C PRO A 495 -46.05 0.42 -3.93
N LEU A 496 -45.74 -0.88 -3.91
CA LEU A 496 -45.79 -1.75 -5.11
C LEU A 496 -47.15 -1.81 -5.80
N ASP A 497 -48.24 -1.74 -5.04
CA ASP A 497 -49.61 -1.74 -5.56
C ASP A 497 -49.92 -0.52 -6.45
N ALA A 498 -49.25 0.60 -6.21
CA ALA A 498 -49.38 1.83 -6.99
C ALA A 498 -48.43 1.91 -8.20
N PHE A 499 -47.52 0.93 -8.39
CA PHE A 499 -46.58 0.95 -9.52
C PHE A 499 -47.26 1.03 -10.90
N PRO A 500 -48.33 0.26 -11.20
CA PRO A 500 -48.99 0.34 -12.50
C PRO A 500 -49.50 1.76 -12.81
N GLN A 501 -50.19 2.38 -11.85
CA GLN A 501 -50.75 3.73 -12.02
C GLN A 501 -49.64 4.78 -12.15
N ALA A 502 -48.57 4.67 -11.37
CA ALA A 502 -47.43 5.57 -11.46
C ALA A 502 -46.66 5.42 -12.78
N LEU A 503 -46.49 4.20 -13.28
CA LEU A 503 -45.85 3.94 -14.56
C LEU A 503 -46.71 4.47 -15.72
N GLU A 504 -48.02 4.22 -15.70
CA GLU A 504 -48.95 4.76 -16.70
C GLU A 504 -48.86 6.29 -16.78
N ARG A 505 -48.85 6.98 -15.63
CA ARG A 505 -48.70 8.44 -15.57
C ARG A 505 -47.38 8.92 -16.17
N LEU A 506 -46.26 8.29 -15.81
CA LEU A 506 -44.93 8.63 -16.36
C LEU A 506 -44.84 8.45 -17.87
N LEU A 507 -45.53 7.45 -18.42
CA LEU A 507 -45.55 7.18 -19.85
C LEU A 507 -46.50 8.12 -20.61
N ALA A 508 -47.58 8.57 -19.97
CA ALA A 508 -48.58 9.45 -20.58
C ALA A 508 -48.22 10.95 -20.51
N GLU A 509 -47.39 11.37 -19.55
CA GLU A 509 -47.06 12.78 -19.28
C GLU A 509 -45.57 13.11 -19.53
N PRO A 510 -45.17 13.48 -20.77
CA PRO A 510 -43.78 13.80 -21.10
C PRO A 510 -43.15 14.89 -20.23
N GLY A 511 -43.97 15.86 -19.78
CA GLY A 511 -43.51 16.94 -18.90
C GLY A 511 -43.11 16.47 -17.52
N GLU A 512 -43.81 15.48 -16.94
CA GLU A 512 -43.41 14.89 -15.66
C GLU A 512 -42.13 14.08 -15.80
N ALA A 513 -42.02 13.28 -16.87
CA ALA A 513 -40.82 12.52 -17.17
C ALA A 513 -39.59 13.45 -17.32
N GLU A 514 -39.70 14.53 -18.10
CA GLU A 514 -38.60 15.49 -18.30
C GLU A 514 -38.22 16.23 -17.01
N ARG A 515 -39.21 16.59 -16.18
CA ARG A 515 -38.96 17.15 -14.84
C ARG A 515 -38.12 16.18 -13.99
N LEU A 516 -38.47 14.90 -13.99
CA LEU A 516 -37.75 13.87 -13.24
C LEU A 516 -36.35 13.61 -13.82
N ARG A 517 -36.17 13.64 -15.14
CA ARG A 517 -34.83 13.54 -15.76
C ARG A 517 -33.90 14.65 -15.27
N ASN A 518 -34.39 15.89 -15.28
CA ASN A 518 -33.61 17.03 -14.83
C ASN A 518 -33.31 16.97 -13.33
N ALA A 519 -34.29 16.57 -12.51
CA ALA A 519 -34.09 16.37 -11.08
C ALA A 519 -33.09 15.23 -10.78
N ALA A 520 -33.13 14.13 -11.55
CA ALA A 520 -32.21 13.02 -11.44
C ALA A 520 -30.76 13.43 -11.75
N ARG A 521 -30.54 14.23 -12.82
CA ARG A 521 -29.21 14.78 -13.17
C ARG A 521 -28.66 15.69 -12.07
N GLN A 522 -29.49 16.60 -11.56
CA GLN A 522 -29.09 17.48 -10.45
C GLN A 522 -28.78 16.69 -9.18
N ALA A 523 -29.55 15.63 -8.90
CA ALA A 523 -29.26 14.74 -7.78
C ALA A 523 -27.95 13.98 -7.99
N ALA A 524 -27.67 13.51 -9.20
CA ALA A 524 -26.42 12.84 -9.56
C ALA A 524 -25.20 13.73 -9.32
N GLU A 525 -25.22 14.98 -9.79
CA GLU A 525 -24.14 15.95 -9.57
C GLU A 525 -23.94 16.23 -8.07
N ALA A 526 -25.02 16.50 -7.34
CA ALA A 526 -24.98 16.82 -5.92
C ALA A 526 -24.60 15.63 -5.02
N GLN A 527 -24.77 14.40 -5.50
CA GLN A 527 -24.37 13.16 -4.82
C GLN A 527 -23.20 12.47 -5.54
N SER A 528 -22.48 13.20 -6.39
CA SER A 528 -21.30 12.65 -7.07
C SER A 528 -20.21 12.27 -6.06
N TRP A 529 -19.34 11.33 -6.42
CA TRP A 529 -18.21 10.96 -5.56
C TRP A 529 -17.35 12.14 -5.10
N PRO A 530 -16.95 13.09 -5.97
CA PRO A 530 -16.24 14.28 -5.53
C PRO A 530 -17.01 15.14 -4.52
N ALA A 531 -18.35 15.22 -4.65
CA ALA A 531 -19.21 15.94 -3.72
C ALA A 531 -19.31 15.21 -2.37
N MET A 532 -19.53 13.90 -2.37
CA MET A 532 -19.65 13.09 -1.14
C MET A 532 -18.33 13.00 -0.37
N ALA A 533 -17.19 12.96 -1.07
CA ALA A 533 -15.87 12.94 -0.44
C ALA A 533 -15.38 14.33 0.03
N ALA A 534 -16.09 15.42 -0.26
CA ALA A 534 -15.60 16.78 0.00
C ALA A 534 -15.33 17.07 1.48
N GLU A 535 -16.20 16.62 2.37
CA GLU A 535 -16.01 16.79 3.80
C GLU A 535 -14.99 15.80 4.37
N ALA A 536 -14.95 14.58 3.84
CA ALA A 536 -13.94 13.58 4.17
C ALA A 536 -12.52 14.08 3.84
N ARG A 537 -12.29 14.65 2.65
CA ARG A 537 -11.00 15.24 2.25
C ARG A 537 -10.53 16.30 3.25
N LYS A 538 -11.40 17.27 3.57
CA LYS A 538 -11.10 18.31 4.57
C LYS A 538 -10.77 17.73 5.95
N ALA A 539 -11.51 16.69 6.37
CA ALA A 539 -11.29 16.05 7.65
C ALA A 539 -10.00 15.25 7.69
N ILE A 540 -9.63 14.57 6.60
CA ILE A 540 -8.36 13.86 6.45
C ILE A 540 -7.20 14.86 6.46
N ASP A 541 -7.29 15.95 5.70
CA ASP A 541 -6.23 16.97 5.67
C ASP A 541 -6.03 17.62 7.04
N ALA A 542 -7.12 17.90 7.77
CA ALA A 542 -7.04 18.40 9.14
C ALA A 542 -6.44 17.38 10.12
N LEU A 543 -6.72 16.09 9.92
CA LEU A 543 -6.15 15.00 10.72
C LEU A 543 -4.65 14.82 10.44
N VAL A 544 -4.25 14.89 9.16
CA VAL A 544 -2.84 14.79 8.75
C VAL A 544 -2.06 16.00 9.25
N GLY A 545 -2.56 17.21 9.02
CA GLY A 545 -1.94 18.47 9.45
C GLY A 545 -0.44 18.52 9.11
N ASP A 546 0.37 18.81 10.11
CA ASP A 546 1.83 18.86 10.00
C ASP A 546 2.53 17.51 10.19
N TYR A 547 1.79 16.40 10.31
CA TYR A 547 2.39 15.07 10.45
C TYR A 547 3.43 14.84 9.35
N ARG A 548 4.61 14.42 9.78
CA ARG A 548 5.70 13.97 8.93
C ARG A 548 6.04 12.55 9.42
N PRO A 549 6.09 11.55 8.52
CA PRO A 549 6.56 10.23 8.91
C PRO A 549 7.93 10.37 9.56
N GLU A 550 8.03 9.96 10.82
CA GLU A 550 9.30 9.93 11.53
C GLU A 550 10.07 8.70 11.07
N VAL A 551 11.33 8.88 10.64
CA VAL A 551 12.25 7.75 10.57
C VAL A 551 12.55 7.35 12.02
N PRO A 552 12.25 6.12 12.45
CA PRO A 552 12.47 5.74 13.84
C PRO A 552 13.97 5.81 14.21
N PRO A 553 14.31 6.22 15.45
CA PRO A 553 15.68 6.20 15.94
C PRO A 553 16.24 4.77 15.92
N ALA A 554 17.42 4.60 15.31
CA ALA A 554 18.14 3.32 15.27
C ALA A 554 19.30 3.32 16.27
N LEU A 555 19.51 2.19 16.93
CA LEU A 555 20.63 1.92 17.83
C LEU A 555 21.64 1.01 17.13
N LEU A 556 22.90 1.41 17.09
CA LEU A 556 23.99 0.58 16.56
C LEU A 556 24.77 -0.04 17.73
N ALA A 557 24.93 -1.36 17.74
CA ALA A 557 25.64 -2.10 18.79
C ALA A 557 26.85 -2.86 18.22
N ILE A 558 28.04 -2.60 18.77
CA ILE A 558 29.33 -3.14 18.31
C ILE A 558 30.05 -3.77 19.51
N GLY A 559 30.46 -5.05 19.40
CA GLY A 559 31.28 -5.70 20.45
C GLY A 559 31.67 -7.16 20.18
N GLU A 560 32.73 -7.61 20.88
CA GLU A 560 33.07 -9.03 21.03
C GLU A 560 32.06 -9.74 21.95
N SER A 561 31.89 -11.05 21.71
CA SER A 561 31.14 -12.02 22.53
C SER A 561 31.06 -11.65 24.02
N ALA A 562 30.00 -10.95 24.41
CA ALA A 562 29.62 -10.78 25.80
C ALA A 562 28.10 -10.77 25.89
N ALA A 563 27.56 -11.73 26.63
CA ALA A 563 26.14 -11.82 26.92
C ALA A 563 25.67 -10.54 27.63
N TRP A 564 24.99 -9.67 26.88
CA TRP A 564 24.40 -8.45 27.41
C TRP A 564 23.17 -8.78 28.27
N LYS A 565 23.06 -8.13 29.44
CA LYS A 565 21.84 -8.09 30.26
C LYS A 565 21.57 -6.65 30.67
N GLY A 566 20.62 -5.99 29.99
CA GLY A 566 20.15 -4.64 30.30
C GLY A 566 18.74 -4.40 29.77
N ARG A 567 18.17 -3.20 30.01
CA ARG A 567 16.95 -2.73 29.32
C ARG A 567 17.32 -1.57 28.42
N LEU A 568 16.90 -1.63 27.16
CA LEU A 568 17.06 -0.56 26.18
C LEU A 568 16.12 0.61 26.50
N ASP A 569 16.50 1.84 26.12
CA ASP A 569 15.55 2.95 26.08
C ASP A 569 14.47 2.65 25.03
N PRO A 570 13.18 2.66 25.41
CA PRO A 570 12.08 2.23 24.55
C PRO A 570 11.85 3.12 23.32
N ARG A 571 12.56 4.24 23.20
CA ARG A 571 12.50 5.12 22.01
C ARG A 571 13.29 4.58 20.81
N PHE A 572 14.29 3.73 21.02
CA PHE A 572 15.00 3.07 19.92
C PHE A 572 14.15 1.91 19.40
N ARG A 573 13.88 1.89 18.09
CA ARG A 573 12.98 0.90 17.47
C ARG A 573 13.67 -0.06 16.50
N ARG A 574 14.97 0.10 16.29
CA ARG A 574 15.81 -0.81 15.50
C ARG A 574 17.17 -0.95 16.17
N ILE A 575 17.69 -2.18 16.26
CA ILE A 575 19.05 -2.46 16.75
C ILE A 575 19.83 -3.10 15.60
N ASP A 576 20.85 -2.41 15.12
CA ASP A 576 21.79 -2.94 14.13
C ASP A 576 23.03 -3.46 14.89
N MET A 577 23.35 -4.75 14.78
CA MET A 577 24.49 -5.38 15.47
C MET A 577 25.66 -5.60 14.52
N VAL A 578 26.87 -5.23 14.93
CA VAL A 578 28.08 -5.48 14.14
C VAL A 578 29.14 -6.20 14.99
N PRO A 579 29.32 -7.51 14.80
CA PRO A 579 30.35 -8.28 15.48
C PRO A 579 31.72 -8.11 14.80
N GLU A 580 32.79 -8.24 15.59
CA GLU A 580 34.15 -8.34 15.07
C GLU A 580 34.30 -9.68 14.34
N ARG A 581 34.80 -9.62 13.11
CA ARG A 581 34.87 -10.78 12.20
C ARG A 581 35.95 -11.74 12.74
N ASP A 582 35.61 -13.03 12.85
CA ASP A 582 36.52 -14.19 13.03
C ASP A 582 36.54 -14.93 14.38
N GLY A 583 35.47 -14.85 15.20
CA GLY A 583 35.30 -15.74 16.37
C GLY A 583 34.76 -17.14 16.00
N PRO A 584 35.34 -18.26 16.51
CA PRO A 584 34.99 -19.64 16.12
C PRO A 584 33.56 -20.12 16.51
N ASP A 585 32.78 -19.33 17.26
CA ASP A 585 31.46 -19.70 17.78
C ASP A 585 30.26 -19.00 17.10
N TRP A 586 30.48 -18.36 15.95
CA TRP A 586 29.45 -17.59 15.22
C TRP A 586 28.11 -18.33 14.99
N PRO A 587 28.09 -19.60 14.54
CA PRO A 587 26.83 -20.31 14.30
C PRO A 587 26.03 -20.55 15.59
N ASN A 588 26.70 -20.93 16.68
CA ASN A 588 26.06 -21.25 17.96
C ASN A 588 25.48 -20.03 18.69
N PHE A 589 26.01 -18.83 18.44
CA PHE A 589 25.53 -17.59 19.05
C PHE A 589 24.25 -17.07 18.39
N VAL A 590 24.20 -17.04 17.06
CA VAL A 590 23.02 -16.64 16.28
C VAL A 590 21.84 -17.56 16.60
N ASP A 591 22.07 -18.87 16.65
CA ASP A 591 21.04 -19.86 16.98
C ASP A 591 20.48 -19.69 18.40
N LYS A 592 21.29 -19.23 19.37
CA LYS A 592 20.84 -18.98 20.76
C LYS A 592 20.09 -17.67 20.92
N VAL A 593 20.48 -16.61 20.21
CA VAL A 593 19.80 -15.31 20.28
C VAL A 593 18.45 -15.35 19.55
N LEU A 594 18.40 -16.02 18.39
CA LEU A 594 17.15 -16.21 17.63
C LEU A 594 16.18 -17.19 18.30
N ALA A 595 16.67 -18.05 19.20
CA ALA A 595 15.83 -18.99 19.96
C ALA A 595 15.10 -18.37 21.16
N GLU A 596 15.42 -17.13 21.58
CA GLU A 596 14.66 -16.46 22.64
C GLU A 596 13.40 -15.76 22.08
N PRO A 597 12.18 -16.09 22.55
CA PRO A 597 10.90 -15.68 21.93
C PRO A 597 10.63 -14.16 21.92
N ARG A 598 11.43 -13.37 22.64
CA ARG A 598 11.26 -11.92 22.78
C ARG A 598 12.13 -11.10 21.82
N TRP A 599 12.97 -11.78 21.02
CA TRP A 599 14.02 -11.17 20.22
C TRP A 599 13.97 -11.66 18.77
N ALA A 600 12.77 -11.74 18.20
CA ALA A 600 12.63 -11.99 16.77
C ALA A 600 13.27 -10.82 16.00
N ALA A 601 14.51 -11.02 15.54
CA ALA A 601 15.18 -10.11 14.64
C ALA A 601 14.35 -10.04 13.35
N ALA A 602 13.97 -8.83 12.93
CA ALA A 602 13.63 -8.64 11.52
C ALA A 602 14.83 -9.12 10.68
N PRO A 603 14.62 -9.85 9.58
CA PRO A 603 15.71 -10.26 8.70
C PRO A 603 16.50 -9.03 8.26
N TRP A 604 17.79 -9.07 8.58
CA TRP A 604 18.75 -7.97 8.45
C TRP A 604 19.18 -7.80 6.99
N ASP A 605 18.53 -6.87 6.28
CA ASP A 605 18.91 -6.47 4.92
C ASP A 605 19.99 -5.37 4.97
N GLY A 606 21.18 -5.73 5.46
CA GLY A 606 22.41 -4.95 5.33
C GLY A 606 22.55 -3.76 6.29
N ALA A 607 23.69 -3.70 6.98
CA ALA A 607 24.14 -2.46 7.61
C ALA A 607 24.23 -1.32 6.56
N PRO A 608 24.03 -0.04 6.94
CA PRO A 608 24.44 1.08 6.09
C PRO A 608 25.90 0.87 5.67
N ALA A 609 26.19 0.96 4.37
CA ALA A 609 27.49 0.59 3.80
C ALA A 609 28.69 1.24 4.53
N ARG A 610 28.49 2.47 5.04
CA ARG A 610 29.44 3.22 5.89
C ARG A 610 29.89 2.50 7.17
N ALA A 611 29.04 1.70 7.81
CA ALA A 611 29.40 0.94 9.01
C ALA A 611 30.36 -0.23 8.69
N ARG A 612 30.31 -0.76 7.46
CA ARG A 612 31.24 -1.80 6.99
C ARG A 612 32.63 -1.25 6.65
N ALA A 613 32.70 -0.03 6.09
CA ALA A 613 33.97 0.63 5.77
C ALA A 613 34.76 1.03 7.02
N TRP A 614 34.07 1.36 8.12
CA TRP A 614 34.72 1.73 9.39
C TRP A 614 35.44 0.54 10.06
N LEU A 615 34.86 -0.65 9.99
CA LEU A 615 35.43 -1.89 10.56
C LEU A 615 36.59 -2.49 9.75
N GLN A 616 36.74 -2.15 8.48
CA GLN A 616 37.83 -2.66 7.65
C GLN A 616 39.12 -1.82 7.77
N ALA A 617 39.04 -0.62 8.33
CA ALA A 617 40.16 0.31 8.40
C ALA A 617 40.95 0.17 9.71
N ARG A 618 41.63 -0.98 9.91
CA ARG A 618 42.97 -1.16 10.55
C ARG A 618 43.24 -2.63 10.92
N PRO A 619 43.89 -3.42 10.04
CA PRO A 619 44.31 -4.78 10.36
C PRO A 619 45.62 -4.89 11.16
N GLU A 620 46.31 -3.80 11.50
CA GLU A 620 47.69 -3.92 11.96
C GLU A 620 47.92 -3.35 13.38
N ALA A 621 48.15 -4.31 14.27
CA ALA A 621 48.70 -4.24 15.61
C ALA A 621 47.75 -3.79 16.74
N TRP A 622 47.06 -4.76 17.34
CA TRP A 622 46.91 -4.78 18.80
C TRP A 622 46.80 -6.22 19.32
N ARG A 623 47.65 -6.56 20.30
CA ARG A 623 47.61 -7.84 21.03
C ARG A 623 46.81 -7.61 22.30
N ALA A 624 45.71 -8.36 22.47
CA ALA A 624 44.89 -8.30 23.66
C ALA A 624 45.57 -9.05 24.82
N GLU A 625 46.00 -8.31 25.84
CA GLU A 625 46.22 -8.86 27.18
C GLU A 625 45.37 -8.07 28.19
N GLN A 626 44.37 -8.79 28.72
CA GLN A 626 43.68 -8.61 30.00
C GLN A 626 42.72 -7.44 30.23
N ALA A 627 41.62 -7.83 30.91
CA ALA A 627 40.75 -7.10 31.83
C ALA A 627 39.34 -6.73 31.31
N GLY A 628 38.35 -7.33 31.97
CA GLY A 628 36.93 -7.12 31.72
C GLY A 628 36.38 -5.79 32.26
N CYS A 629 35.18 -5.46 31.75
CA CYS A 629 34.18 -4.46 32.16
C CYS A 629 33.78 -3.47 31.04
N ALA A 630 32.49 -3.14 30.99
CA ALA A 630 31.73 -2.59 29.86
C ALA A 630 31.43 -1.08 29.96
N ALA A 631 31.42 -0.36 28.81
CA ALA A 631 30.46 0.70 28.44
C ALA A 631 30.81 1.37 27.09
N TYR A 632 29.85 2.12 26.55
CA TYR A 632 29.35 2.12 25.19
C TYR A 632 29.24 3.58 24.58
N GLY A 633 29.86 3.94 23.42
CA GLY A 633 29.24 4.75 22.30
C GLY A 633 29.59 6.23 21.87
N ILE A 634 30.05 6.53 20.60
CA ILE A 634 29.44 7.21 19.37
C ILE A 634 30.47 7.22 18.17
N GLU A 635 30.19 7.59 16.89
CA GLU A 635 31.03 7.30 15.66
C GLU A 635 31.20 8.47 14.62
N ALA A 636 32.09 8.29 13.62
CA ALA A 636 32.78 9.25 12.75
C ALA A 636 32.48 9.11 11.23
N GLY A 637 32.67 10.20 10.44
CA GLY A 637 32.95 10.11 8.99
C GLY A 637 31.85 10.52 7.97
N GLY A 638 31.56 11.82 7.82
CA GLY A 638 31.21 12.41 6.51
C GLY A 638 29.77 12.29 5.95
N GLU A 639 28.80 11.72 6.66
CA GLU A 639 27.36 11.95 6.45
C GLU A 639 26.72 12.24 7.80
N ARG A 640 25.57 12.92 7.76
CA ARG A 640 24.74 13.12 8.95
C ARG A 640 24.44 11.76 9.58
N LEU A 641 24.98 11.49 10.77
CA LEU A 641 24.17 10.80 11.75
C LEU A 641 22.99 11.73 12.02
N HIS A 642 21.80 11.30 11.60
CA HIS A 642 20.53 11.90 11.99
C HIS A 642 20.54 12.10 13.53
N PRO A 643 19.89 13.13 14.10
CA PRO A 643 19.91 13.43 15.55
C PRO A 643 19.31 12.34 16.49
N GLN A 644 19.25 11.09 16.04
CA GLN A 644 18.45 9.98 16.54
C GLN A 644 19.24 8.68 16.71
N PHE A 645 20.58 8.72 16.73
CA PHE A 645 21.40 7.51 16.93
C PHE A 645 21.95 7.43 18.36
N GLY A 646 21.93 6.21 18.93
CA GLY A 646 22.69 5.83 20.11
C GLY A 646 23.75 4.81 19.71
N LEU A 647 24.93 4.85 20.33
CA LEU A 647 25.96 3.84 20.09
C LEU A 647 26.18 3.00 21.33
N LEU A 648 26.28 1.70 21.11
CA LEU A 648 26.75 0.72 22.04
C LEU A 648 28.19 0.28 21.61
N VAL A 649 29.27 0.72 22.30
CA VAL A 649 30.62 0.05 22.39
C VAL A 649 30.88 -1.01 23.51
N GLY A 650 31.44 -2.18 23.18
CA GLY A 650 31.79 -3.28 24.11
C GLY A 650 32.91 -2.99 25.15
N ALA A 651 33.14 -3.95 26.06
CA ALA A 651 34.21 -3.89 27.07
C ALA A 651 35.61 -3.91 26.45
N GLY A 652 36.58 -3.13 26.98
CA GLY A 652 38.00 -3.16 26.57
C GLY A 652 38.49 -2.01 25.67
N ILE A 653 37.64 -1.06 25.30
CA ILE A 653 38.03 0.09 24.47
C ILE A 653 38.40 1.29 25.37
N GLU A 654 39.71 1.62 25.43
CA GLU A 654 40.26 2.68 26.32
C GLU A 654 40.11 4.11 25.77
N ARG A 655 39.92 4.24 24.46
CA ARG A 655 39.82 5.53 23.77
C ARG A 655 38.83 5.42 22.64
N ILE A 656 37.99 6.43 22.52
CA ILE A 656 37.12 6.62 21.35
C ILE A 656 37.56 7.91 20.66
N ALA A 657 37.88 7.80 19.37
CA ALA A 657 38.18 8.94 18.51
C ALA A 657 37.04 9.11 17.50
N LEU A 658 36.35 10.25 17.58
CA LEU A 658 35.27 10.64 16.69
C LEU A 658 35.77 11.74 15.77
N GLU A 659 35.76 11.48 14.47
CA GLU A 659 36.21 12.43 13.45
C GLU A 659 35.07 12.71 12.47
N TRP A 660 34.68 13.97 12.30
CA TRP A 660 33.67 14.33 11.31
C TRP A 660 33.95 15.69 10.69
N ARG A 661 33.33 15.95 9.52
CA ARG A 661 33.40 17.21 8.79
C ARG A 661 32.01 17.83 8.68
N ALA A 662 31.73 18.88 9.44
CA ALA A 662 30.46 19.57 9.46
C ALA A 662 30.44 20.73 8.45
N ARG A 663 29.64 20.62 7.38
CA ARG A 663 29.46 21.69 6.36
C ARG A 663 28.58 22.86 6.82
N LYS A 664 27.91 22.72 7.97
CA LYS A 664 27.12 23.75 8.69
C LYS A 664 27.26 23.49 10.19
N PRO A 665 27.01 24.47 11.08
CA PRO A 665 27.11 24.26 12.52
C PRO A 665 26.11 23.20 12.99
N ILE A 666 26.59 22.19 13.73
CA ILE A 666 25.76 21.15 14.34
C ILE A 666 25.90 21.20 15.87
N GLN A 667 24.83 20.89 16.60
CA GLN A 667 24.87 20.76 18.06
C GLN A 667 25.16 19.30 18.42
N LEU A 668 26.22 19.06 19.19
CA LEU A 668 26.61 17.74 19.67
C LEU A 668 26.36 17.63 21.15
N MET A 669 25.54 16.66 21.54
CA MET A 669 25.27 16.32 22.93
C MET A 669 25.74 14.91 23.26
N LEU A 670 26.60 14.76 24.27
CA LEU A 670 26.99 13.47 24.85
C LEU A 670 26.42 13.36 26.26
N ARG A 671 25.75 12.25 26.55
CA ARG A 671 25.21 11.96 27.89
C ARG A 671 25.71 10.61 28.38
N TYR A 672 26.03 10.52 29.66
CA TYR A 672 26.49 9.32 30.33
C TYR A 672 25.57 8.99 31.51
N GLY A 673 25.06 7.76 31.55
CA GLY A 673 24.23 7.28 32.64
C GLY A 673 24.67 5.89 33.10
N LYS A 674 24.72 5.69 34.42
CA LYS A 674 24.89 4.34 35.00
C LYS A 674 23.53 3.62 34.99
N PRO A 675 23.51 2.27 34.93
CA PRO A 675 22.26 1.51 35.01
C PRO A 675 21.45 1.90 36.25
N GLY A 676 20.19 2.30 36.05
CA GLY A 676 19.28 2.74 37.12
C GLY A 676 19.41 4.21 37.55
N GLY A 677 20.30 5.01 36.93
CA GLY A 677 20.44 6.44 37.20
C GLY A 677 20.00 7.33 36.03
N ALA A 678 19.64 8.59 36.31
CA ALA A 678 19.37 9.58 35.27
C ALA A 678 20.68 9.93 34.53
N PRO A 679 20.69 9.92 33.19
CA PRO A 679 21.90 10.20 32.41
C PRO A 679 22.34 11.66 32.55
N ALA A 680 23.60 11.88 32.89
CA ALA A 680 24.25 13.19 33.02
C ALA A 680 24.77 13.67 31.66
N LEU A 681 24.57 14.94 31.33
CA LEU A 681 25.10 15.58 30.12
C LEU A 681 26.60 15.87 30.31
N LEU A 682 27.44 15.19 29.54
CA LEU A 682 28.89 15.31 29.57
C LEU A 682 29.43 16.33 28.56
N PHE A 683 28.72 16.50 27.44
CA PHE A 683 29.14 17.37 26.35
C PHE A 683 27.90 17.97 25.71
N ASP A 684 27.92 19.27 25.42
CA ASP A 684 26.87 19.97 24.68
C ASP A 684 27.49 21.18 23.99
N GLN A 685 27.94 21.00 22.75
CA GLN A 685 28.60 22.06 22.00
C GLN A 685 28.17 22.13 20.55
N ARG A 686 28.11 23.36 20.06
CA ARG A 686 27.94 23.68 18.65
C ARG A 686 29.29 23.61 17.95
N VAL A 687 29.39 22.80 16.90
CA VAL A 687 30.63 22.51 16.19
C VAL A 687 30.43 22.71 14.69
N GLU A 688 31.46 23.19 14.00
CA GLU A 688 31.45 23.46 12.55
C GLU A 688 32.85 23.16 11.98
N GLY A 689 32.93 22.68 10.74
CA GLY A 689 34.19 22.31 10.09
C GLY A 689 34.67 20.89 10.40
N ASP A 690 35.96 20.64 10.15
CA ASP A 690 36.63 19.38 10.49
C ASP A 690 36.85 19.31 12.00
N VAL A 691 36.24 18.35 12.65
CA VAL A 691 36.31 18.19 14.10
C VAL A 691 36.70 16.77 14.46
N ARG A 692 37.72 16.69 15.31
CA ARG A 692 38.23 15.47 15.90
C ARG A 692 38.04 15.54 17.41
N LEU A 693 37.12 14.76 17.93
CA LEU A 693 36.86 14.60 19.36
C LEU A 693 37.51 13.30 19.83
N VAL A 694 38.50 13.39 20.70
CA VAL A 694 39.14 12.22 21.32
C VAL A 694 38.72 12.17 22.78
N LEU A 695 38.01 11.11 23.16
CA LEU A 695 37.52 10.89 24.50
C LEU A 695 38.34 9.77 25.16
N PRO A 696 39.17 10.09 26.17
CA PRO A 696 39.77 9.07 27.02
C PRO A 696 38.72 8.49 27.97
N LEU A 697 38.54 7.17 27.96
CA LEU A 697 37.62 6.47 28.86
C LEU A 697 38.45 5.79 29.96
N GLN A 698 38.57 6.40 31.14
CA GLN A 698 39.22 5.75 32.27
C GLN A 698 38.23 4.93 33.11
N ALA A 699 38.75 3.82 33.64
CA ALA A 699 38.02 2.82 34.43
C ALA A 699 37.38 3.36 35.74
N GLU A 700 37.65 4.61 36.13
CA GLU A 700 37.21 5.16 37.41
C GLU A 700 36.61 6.57 37.29
N GLY A 701 35.44 6.69 36.64
CA GLY A 701 34.37 7.58 37.10
C GLY A 701 34.54 9.11 37.14
N GLN A 702 35.60 9.75 36.62
CA GLN A 702 35.63 11.20 36.39
C GLN A 702 36.31 11.59 35.05
N PRO A 703 35.76 12.54 34.27
CA PRO A 703 36.40 13.00 33.03
C PRO A 703 37.51 14.03 33.30
N LEU A 704 38.66 13.86 32.65
CA LEU A 704 39.66 14.93 32.47
C LEU A 704 39.09 15.98 31.51
N THR A 705 39.17 17.25 31.91
CA THR A 705 38.76 18.42 31.11
C THR A 705 39.31 18.39 29.68
N ALA A 706 38.44 18.66 28.70
CA ALA A 706 38.78 18.74 27.28
C ALA A 706 39.95 19.71 27.01
N GLY A 707 41.12 19.17 26.72
CA GLY A 707 42.27 19.96 26.27
C GLY A 707 42.10 20.36 24.81
N ARG A 708 41.88 21.66 24.54
CA ARG A 708 42.02 22.23 23.20
C ARG A 708 43.49 22.07 22.75
N ARG A 709 43.75 21.27 21.71
CA ARG A 709 44.90 21.53 20.83
C ARG A 709 44.45 22.52 19.76
N GLY A 710 45.07 23.69 19.78
CA GLY A 710 44.81 24.76 18.82
C GLY A 710 45.12 24.33 17.39
N ALA A 711 44.43 25.00 16.47
CA ALA A 711 44.57 24.88 15.03
C ALA A 711 46.03 24.94 14.57
N GLY A 712 46.38 24.06 13.63
CA GLY A 712 47.65 24.10 12.91
C GLY A 712 47.84 22.86 12.05
N GLY A 713 47.48 22.98 10.76
CA GLY A 713 47.73 21.98 9.71
C GLY A 713 46.47 21.39 9.13
#